data_AF-A0A4Y8Q930-F1
#
_entry.id   AF-A0A4Y8Q930-F1
#
_cell.length_a   1.000
_cell.length_b   1.000
_cell.length_c   1.000
_cell.angle_alpha   90.00
_cell.angle_beta   90.00
_cell.angle_gamma   90.00
#
_symmetry.space_group_name_H-M   'P 1'
#
loop_
_entity.id
_entity.type
_entity.pdbx_description
1 polymer ?
#
loop_
_entity_poly.entity_id
_entity_poly.type
_entity_poly.pdbx_seq_one_letter_code
_entity_poly.pdbx_strand_id
1 'polypeptide(L)'
;MHQAASSSRFANHTAPQPERQSESVAEVAGESAFSGNRMPVVTPGNAAVLQRAVGNRAVADMLQQQSPVAKGPASEPHRSKPALQRKSADDGHHAESMSANNARTKAVTWAHGRQQIQRVLRPFDTEYKDVEKIAAYRDRITRFAAEVDRFVTQAREESVQWHSFDGNPNAHLQNWFAIADAYLRDPDTQPDLIHARFGYAIETLACQRIGNFEGLTVEMQYAEGHTRPDIVVFDGDFQVAWLDITSSQSAGHIQGKSGAGWKKRPFVYEILYNPLNMQEILEATNDDYYVEYGQFMKAEHHIELEERQKKQEEFRGKFTDFQTTQGWNDTSGNSLNKRTATQNFLFSQFPAEEDEEVKSTDRFKKMPSARGALNYLQINDGPFGFNRGDVSSNSSAIKALIDQEAAPSIEHRKTELVANKNKELMDQLKHFEHIPLVQSFMDRLLDGWADRDTAKTGMLLKQALEDLNGLNDLQNDVRQLIQQQGDWRVKQVLDTIEEIRGAFPTQAIFSDLGDWRRKVKLVHKRARLVYSILEMQLTFIHYMKAKKYNMFNWPREVGRIATVLSDEFPQDESIVKAAQQWMAQNPVQSGPVDEEVKMNEEPPRDIQPEDFGGAGGLGGFGGLVNAGGFGDLGQNLNPTVLNGPQPGHYPHVDLGGTQRMGINEEL
;
A
#
# COMPACT_ATOMS: atom_id res chain seq x y z
N MET A 1 1.71 -35.31 56.97
CA MET A 1 2.84 -34.91 56.09
C MET A 1 2.26 -34.56 54.73
N HIS A 2 2.62 -33.36 54.26
CA HIS A 2 1.76 -32.45 53.50
C HIS A 2 1.46 -32.82 52.04
N GLN A 3 0.17 -32.78 51.69
CA GLN A 3 -0.32 -32.26 50.42
C GLN A 3 -0.72 -30.80 50.64
N ALA A 4 -0.27 -29.90 49.76
CA ALA A 4 -0.74 -28.52 49.70
C ALA A 4 -1.31 -28.27 48.30
N ALA A 5 -2.64 -28.23 48.22
CA ALA A 5 -3.38 -27.64 47.11
C ALA A 5 -3.45 -26.13 47.35
N SER A 6 -2.94 -25.33 46.42
CA SER A 6 -3.10 -23.88 46.40
C SER A 6 -4.23 -23.52 45.42
N SER A 7 -5.40 -23.23 45.98
CA SER A 7 -6.52 -22.61 45.28
C SER A 7 -6.19 -21.14 44.99
N SER A 8 -6.08 -20.75 43.72
CA SER A 8 -6.14 -19.34 43.32
C SER A 8 -7.60 -18.92 43.18
N ARG A 9 -8.05 -18.05 44.08
CA ARG A 9 -9.31 -17.32 43.93
C ARG A 9 -9.06 -16.19 42.93
N PHE A 10 -9.63 -16.29 41.74
CA PHE A 10 -9.85 -15.13 40.88
C PHE A 10 -10.97 -14.28 41.50
N ALA A 11 -10.63 -13.05 41.88
CA ALA A 11 -11.60 -12.03 42.21
C ALA A 11 -12.17 -11.46 40.91
N ASN A 12 -13.47 -11.62 40.70
CA ASN A 12 -14.22 -10.90 39.66
C ASN A 12 -14.24 -9.42 40.02
N HIS A 13 -13.38 -8.63 39.37
CA HIS A 13 -13.57 -7.18 39.28
C HIS A 13 -14.48 -6.88 38.10
N THR A 14 -15.75 -6.65 38.40
CA THR A 14 -16.73 -6.07 37.49
C THR A 14 -16.33 -4.62 37.22
N ALA A 15 -15.95 -4.30 35.98
CA ALA A 15 -15.76 -2.92 35.53
C ALA A 15 -17.11 -2.17 35.57
N PRO A 16 -17.17 -0.93 36.07
CA PRO A 16 -18.38 -0.13 36.00
C PRO A 16 -18.65 0.30 34.55
N GLN A 17 -19.87 0.06 34.08
CA GLN A 17 -20.37 0.62 32.82
C GLN A 17 -20.44 2.15 32.91
N PRO A 18 -20.06 2.89 31.87
CA PRO A 18 -20.33 4.32 31.83
C PRO A 18 -21.82 4.56 31.53
N GLU A 19 -22.50 5.19 32.49
CA GLU A 19 -23.84 5.76 32.31
C GLU A 19 -23.82 6.76 31.14
N ARG A 20 -24.58 6.46 30.09
CA ARG A 20 -24.94 7.45 29.06
C ARG A 20 -25.97 8.39 29.65
N GLN A 21 -25.52 9.56 30.11
CA GLN A 21 -26.39 10.69 30.35
C GLN A 21 -26.82 11.29 28.99
N SER A 22 -28.11 11.22 28.71
CA SER A 22 -28.76 11.91 27.61
C SER A 22 -28.99 13.36 27.99
N GLU A 23 -28.11 14.27 27.55
CA GLU A 23 -28.39 15.70 27.60
C GLU A 23 -29.21 16.12 26.37
N SER A 24 -30.42 16.58 26.65
CA SER A 24 -31.32 17.28 25.74
C SER A 24 -30.78 18.68 25.46
N VAL A 25 -30.43 18.95 24.20
CA VAL A 25 -30.11 20.31 23.74
C VAL A 25 -31.40 21.02 23.37
N ALA A 26 -31.81 21.96 24.21
CA ALA A 26 -32.83 22.96 23.92
C ALA A 26 -32.20 24.15 23.18
N GLU A 27 -32.86 24.53 22.08
CA GLU A 27 -33.09 25.89 21.58
C GLU A 27 -32.25 27.04 22.18
N VAL A 28 -31.31 27.56 21.37
CA VAL A 28 -30.98 28.99 21.37
C VAL A 28 -30.93 29.46 19.91
N ALA A 29 -31.97 30.16 19.51
CA ALA A 29 -32.03 30.91 18.27
C ALA A 29 -31.12 32.15 18.38
N GLY A 30 -30.12 32.23 17.52
CA GLY A 30 -29.30 33.42 17.28
C GLY A 30 -29.32 33.72 15.79
N GLU A 31 -30.03 34.77 15.42
CA GLU A 31 -30.12 35.31 14.06
C GLU A 31 -28.73 35.68 13.53
N SER A 32 -28.34 35.12 12.39
CA SER A 32 -27.45 35.82 11.47
C SER A 32 -27.86 35.54 10.03
N ALA A 33 -28.17 36.62 9.33
CA ALA A 33 -28.57 36.62 7.94
C ALA A 33 -27.38 36.27 7.05
N PHE A 34 -27.46 35.14 6.34
CA PHE A 34 -26.63 34.89 5.16
C PHE A 34 -27.53 34.65 3.95
N SER A 35 -27.32 35.49 2.94
CA SER A 35 -28.07 35.54 1.69
C SER A 35 -28.04 34.21 0.94
N GLY A 36 -29.19 33.83 0.37
CA GLY A 36 -29.37 32.58 -0.34
C GLY A 36 -28.42 32.39 -1.53
N ASN A 37 -27.62 31.34 -1.47
CA ASN A 37 -27.01 30.72 -2.64
C ASN A 37 -27.93 29.60 -3.14
N ARG A 38 -28.60 29.83 -4.27
CA ARG A 38 -29.21 28.75 -5.05
C ARG A 38 -28.07 27.85 -5.55
N MET A 39 -28.15 26.54 -5.28
CA MET A 39 -27.25 25.57 -5.93
C MET A 39 -27.40 25.69 -7.45
N PRO A 40 -26.30 25.70 -8.21
CA PRO A 40 -26.35 25.83 -9.66
C PRO A 40 -27.08 24.63 -10.27
N VAL A 41 -27.98 24.90 -11.21
CA VAL A 41 -28.66 23.87 -12.00
C VAL A 41 -27.60 23.05 -12.74
N VAL A 42 -27.60 21.73 -12.54
CA VAL A 42 -26.66 20.82 -13.20
C VAL A 42 -27.06 20.71 -14.67
N THR A 43 -26.29 21.34 -15.55
CA THR A 43 -26.40 21.14 -17.01
C THR A 43 -25.71 19.83 -17.41
N PRO A 44 -26.02 19.26 -18.59
CA PRO A 44 -25.34 18.06 -19.08
C PRO A 44 -23.80 18.18 -19.13
N GLY A 45 -23.27 19.39 -19.35
CA GLY A 45 -21.82 19.66 -19.29
C GLY A 45 -21.24 19.60 -17.86
N ASN A 46 -22.00 20.02 -16.85
CA ASN A 46 -21.58 19.97 -15.45
C ASN A 46 -21.69 18.55 -14.85
N ALA A 47 -22.58 17.71 -15.39
CA ALA A 47 -22.73 16.32 -14.97
C ALA A 47 -21.46 15.48 -15.24
N ALA A 48 -20.77 15.71 -16.36
CA ALA A 48 -19.52 15.02 -16.68
C ALA A 48 -18.37 15.43 -15.73
N VAL A 49 -18.31 16.71 -15.32
CA VAL A 49 -17.33 17.21 -14.35
C VAL A 49 -17.62 16.68 -12.94
N LEU A 50 -18.89 16.64 -12.54
CA LEU A 50 -19.33 16.01 -11.29
C LEU A 50 -19.07 14.49 -11.27
N GLN A 51 -19.27 13.79 -12.39
CA GLN A 51 -18.96 12.36 -12.51
C GLN A 51 -17.46 12.09 -12.34
N ARG A 52 -16.60 12.98 -12.83
CA ARG A 52 -15.15 12.93 -12.59
C ARG A 52 -14.78 13.18 -11.13
N ALA A 53 -15.50 14.05 -10.44
CA ALA A 53 -15.18 14.45 -9.07
C ALA A 53 -15.67 13.46 -8.00
N VAL A 54 -16.90 12.94 -8.12
CA VAL A 54 -17.55 12.15 -7.04
C VAL A 54 -18.03 10.75 -7.48
N GLY A 55 -17.80 10.38 -8.75
CA GLY A 55 -18.16 9.07 -9.28
C GLY A 55 -19.64 8.91 -9.66
N ASN A 56 -19.90 7.96 -10.56
CA ASN A 56 -21.21 7.80 -11.22
C ASN A 56 -22.38 7.54 -10.24
N ARG A 57 -22.11 6.85 -9.11
CA ARG A 57 -23.14 6.52 -8.12
C ARG A 57 -23.60 7.75 -7.34
N ALA A 58 -22.67 8.58 -6.88
CA ALA A 58 -22.98 9.82 -6.18
C ALA A 58 -23.72 10.83 -7.10
N VAL A 59 -23.34 10.90 -8.37
CA VAL A 59 -24.05 11.76 -9.35
C VAL A 59 -25.48 11.26 -9.61
N ALA A 60 -25.69 9.94 -9.68
CA ALA A 60 -27.03 9.38 -9.83
C ALA A 60 -27.93 9.71 -8.63
N ASP A 61 -27.40 9.62 -7.41
CA ASP A 61 -28.12 9.97 -6.18
C ASP A 61 -28.42 11.48 -6.11
N MET A 62 -27.49 12.34 -6.53
CA MET A 62 -27.70 13.79 -6.62
C MET A 62 -28.74 14.18 -7.68
N LEU A 63 -28.76 13.51 -8.83
CA LEU A 63 -29.75 13.75 -9.89
C LEU A 63 -31.15 13.28 -9.49
N GLN A 64 -31.25 12.18 -8.72
CA GLN A 64 -32.52 11.74 -8.13
C GLN A 64 -33.06 12.75 -7.12
N GLN A 65 -32.20 13.35 -6.30
CA GLN A 65 -32.60 14.37 -5.32
C GLN A 65 -33.02 15.71 -5.97
N GLN A 66 -32.58 15.99 -7.20
CA GLN A 66 -32.91 17.22 -7.93
C GLN A 66 -34.21 17.15 -8.74
N SER A 67 -34.91 16.02 -8.79
CA SER A 67 -36.22 15.93 -9.46
C SER A 67 -37.34 16.44 -8.55
N PRO A 68 -37.97 17.60 -8.82
CA PRO A 68 -39.12 18.05 -8.07
C PRO A 68 -40.33 17.25 -8.54
N VAL A 69 -40.88 16.40 -7.68
CA VAL A 69 -42.20 15.79 -7.90
C VAL A 69 -43.24 16.90 -7.86
N ALA A 70 -43.63 17.40 -9.03
CA ALA A 70 -44.77 18.29 -9.19
C ALA A 70 -46.05 17.52 -8.84
N LYS A 71 -46.69 17.89 -7.72
CA LYS A 71 -48.05 17.46 -7.39
C LYS A 71 -49.03 18.21 -8.31
N GLY A 72 -49.67 17.48 -9.22
CA GLY A 72 -50.84 17.89 -10.01
C GLY A 72 -51.91 16.78 -9.99
N PRO A 73 -53.18 17.09 -10.22
CA PRO A 73 -54.31 16.52 -9.48
C PRO A 73 -54.75 15.12 -9.94
N ALA A 74 -55.44 14.45 -9.01
CA ALA A 74 -55.91 13.08 -9.06
C ALA A 74 -56.64 12.68 -10.36
N SER A 75 -56.12 11.65 -11.01
CA SER A 75 -56.88 10.75 -11.88
C SER A 75 -56.64 9.30 -11.44
N GLU A 76 -57.71 8.52 -11.52
CA GLU A 76 -57.95 7.18 -10.97
C GLU A 76 -56.83 6.12 -11.13
N PRO A 77 -56.77 5.12 -10.23
CA PRO A 77 -55.72 4.10 -10.25
C PRO A 77 -55.99 3.03 -11.31
N HIS A 78 -55.25 3.08 -12.42
CA HIS A 78 -55.08 1.93 -13.29
C HIS A 78 -54.23 0.86 -12.60
N ARG A 79 -54.86 -0.28 -12.28
CA ARG A 79 -54.22 -1.55 -11.89
C ARG A 79 -53.13 -1.95 -12.91
N SER A 80 -51.87 -1.74 -12.57
CA SER A 80 -50.75 -2.44 -13.19
C SER A 80 -50.58 -3.81 -12.52
N LYS A 81 -50.76 -4.86 -13.33
CA LYS A 81 -50.63 -6.28 -12.96
C LYS A 81 -49.18 -6.61 -12.53
N PRO A 82 -48.95 -7.54 -11.60
CA PRO A 82 -47.60 -8.01 -11.27
C PRO A 82 -46.96 -8.75 -12.45
N ALA A 83 -45.65 -8.59 -12.57
CA ALA A 83 -44.81 -9.24 -13.56
C ALA A 83 -44.98 -10.77 -13.53
N LEU A 84 -45.32 -11.33 -14.70
CA LEU A 84 -45.30 -12.76 -14.95
C LEU A 84 -43.88 -13.31 -14.71
N GLN A 85 -43.78 -14.26 -13.77
CA GLN A 85 -42.74 -15.29 -13.80
C GLN A 85 -42.84 -16.03 -15.14
N ARG A 86 -41.83 -15.87 -16.00
CA ARG A 86 -41.68 -16.72 -17.17
C ARG A 86 -40.89 -17.97 -16.77
N LYS A 87 -41.58 -19.12 -16.84
CA LYS A 87 -40.99 -20.45 -17.00
C LYS A 87 -40.00 -20.40 -18.17
N SER A 88 -38.77 -20.85 -17.93
CA SER A 88 -37.84 -21.22 -18.99
C SER A 88 -38.45 -22.36 -19.80
N ALA A 89 -38.71 -22.10 -21.08
CA ALA A 89 -39.04 -23.13 -22.04
C ALA A 89 -37.75 -23.89 -22.39
N ASP A 90 -37.84 -25.21 -22.29
CA ASP A 90 -37.00 -26.16 -23.01
C ASP A 90 -36.91 -25.75 -24.48
N ASP A 91 -35.70 -25.56 -24.97
CA ASP A 91 -35.37 -25.79 -26.38
C ASP A 91 -34.09 -26.62 -26.42
N GLY A 92 -34.30 -27.91 -26.66
CA GLY A 92 -33.25 -28.87 -26.94
C GLY A 92 -32.63 -28.59 -28.30
N HIS A 93 -31.35 -28.28 -28.32
CA HIS A 93 -30.53 -28.43 -29.52
C HIS A 93 -29.44 -29.48 -29.26
N HIS A 94 -29.54 -30.56 -30.03
CA HIS A 94 -28.50 -31.57 -30.22
C HIS A 94 -27.18 -30.89 -30.61
N ALA A 95 -26.16 -31.02 -29.78
CA ALA A 95 -24.78 -30.85 -30.18
C ALA A 95 -24.13 -32.23 -30.22
N GLU A 96 -23.92 -32.71 -31.44
CA GLU A 96 -23.15 -33.89 -31.74
C GLU A 96 -21.71 -33.75 -31.22
N SER A 97 -21.30 -34.74 -30.46
CA SER A 97 -19.98 -35.38 -30.47
C SER A 97 -18.96 -34.77 -31.46
N MET A 98 -18.09 -33.90 -30.95
CA MET A 98 -16.71 -33.85 -31.42
C MET A 98 -15.74 -34.10 -30.27
N SER A 99 -14.92 -35.10 -30.55
CA SER A 99 -14.08 -35.88 -29.66
C SER A 99 -12.73 -35.20 -29.39
N ALA A 100 -12.22 -35.45 -28.18
CA ALA A 100 -10.81 -35.58 -27.79
C ALA A 100 -9.76 -34.78 -28.58
N ASN A 101 -9.20 -33.72 -27.97
CA ASN A 101 -7.76 -33.37 -28.11
C ASN A 101 -7.24 -32.23 -27.20
N ASN A 102 -7.67 -32.12 -25.93
CA ASN A 102 -7.06 -31.12 -25.00
C ASN A 102 -6.78 -31.64 -23.58
N ALA A 103 -6.62 -32.96 -23.41
CA ALA A 103 -6.44 -33.59 -22.09
C ALA A 103 -4.96 -33.84 -21.68
N ARG A 104 -3.97 -33.15 -22.24
CA ARG A 104 -2.55 -33.37 -21.92
C ARG A 104 -1.78 -32.10 -21.57
N THR A 105 -2.19 -31.41 -20.51
CA THR A 105 -1.32 -30.46 -19.79
C THR A 105 -1.87 -30.13 -18.39
N LYS A 106 -2.09 -31.15 -17.54
CA LYS A 106 -2.30 -30.93 -16.10
C LYS A 106 -1.67 -32.04 -15.27
N ALA A 107 -0.36 -31.88 -15.05
CA ALA A 107 0.33 -32.48 -13.92
C ALA A 107 1.56 -31.62 -13.63
N VAL A 108 1.37 -30.54 -12.87
CA VAL A 108 2.48 -29.86 -12.18
C VAL A 108 2.09 -29.76 -10.72
N THR A 109 2.94 -30.37 -9.91
CA THR A 109 2.95 -30.48 -8.45
C THR A 109 2.76 -29.14 -7.75
N TRP A 110 1.81 -29.10 -6.81
CA TRP A 110 1.47 -27.94 -5.97
C TRP A 110 2.42 -27.87 -4.77
N ALA A 111 3.55 -27.18 -4.93
CA ALA A 111 4.38 -26.75 -3.81
C ALA A 111 3.91 -25.37 -3.31
N HIS A 112 3.79 -25.22 -1.99
CA HIS A 112 3.37 -24.00 -1.29
C HIS A 112 4.38 -22.84 -1.44
N GLY A 113 4.41 -22.24 -2.62
CA GLY A 113 4.98 -20.92 -2.88
C GLY A 113 3.91 -20.07 -3.54
N ARG A 114 3.88 -18.76 -3.24
CA ARG A 114 2.99 -17.74 -3.82
C ARG A 114 2.35 -18.26 -5.10
N GLN A 115 1.04 -18.53 -5.11
CA GLN A 115 0.35 -18.71 -6.39
C GLN A 115 0.65 -17.44 -7.18
N GLN A 116 1.61 -17.51 -8.10
CA GLN A 116 1.58 -16.68 -9.28
C GLN A 116 0.23 -17.05 -9.86
N ILE A 117 -0.78 -16.24 -9.56
CA ILE A 117 -1.99 -16.20 -10.37
C ILE A 117 -1.42 -16.05 -11.77
N GLN A 118 -1.46 -17.12 -12.55
CA GLN A 118 -1.06 -17.10 -13.94
C GLN A 118 -1.85 -15.94 -14.51
N ARG A 119 -1.18 -14.81 -14.80
CA ARG A 119 -1.89 -13.61 -15.23
C ARG A 119 -2.54 -13.95 -16.54
N VAL A 120 -3.85 -14.12 -16.49
CA VAL A 120 -4.63 -14.54 -17.64
C VAL A 120 -4.98 -13.27 -18.37
N LEU A 121 -4.30 -13.01 -19.49
CA LEU A 121 -4.92 -12.26 -20.58
C LEU A 121 -6.24 -12.98 -20.89
N ARG A 122 -7.37 -12.41 -20.49
CA ARG A 122 -8.69 -12.99 -20.74
C ARG A 122 -9.26 -12.33 -21.99
N PRO A 123 -9.04 -12.91 -23.19
CA PRO A 123 -9.89 -12.54 -24.31
C PRO A 123 -11.32 -12.97 -23.95
N PHE A 124 -12.28 -12.08 -24.19
CA PHE A 124 -13.69 -12.42 -24.02
C PHE A 124 -14.30 -12.81 -25.35
N ASP A 125 -15.21 -13.78 -25.29
CA ASP A 125 -16.07 -14.09 -26.43
C ASP A 125 -16.97 -12.88 -26.72
N THR A 126 -16.97 -12.47 -27.98
CA THR A 126 -17.75 -11.33 -28.46
C THR A 126 -18.85 -11.80 -29.40
N GLU A 127 -19.97 -11.07 -29.41
CA GLU A 127 -21.09 -11.26 -30.33
C GLU A 127 -20.88 -10.48 -31.65
N TYR A 128 -19.63 -10.07 -31.93
CA TYR A 128 -19.30 -9.29 -33.13
C TYR A 128 -19.44 -10.14 -34.39
N LYS A 129 -20.22 -9.63 -35.37
CA LYS A 129 -20.69 -10.44 -36.50
C LYS A 129 -19.73 -10.54 -37.69
N ASP A 130 -18.79 -9.61 -37.83
CA ASP A 130 -17.89 -9.54 -38.99
C ASP A 130 -16.52 -10.15 -38.65
N VAL A 131 -16.49 -11.48 -38.60
CA VAL A 131 -15.32 -12.28 -38.19
C VAL A 131 -14.15 -12.11 -39.19
N GLU A 132 -14.45 -11.97 -40.47
CA GLU A 132 -13.45 -11.80 -41.53
C GLU A 132 -12.70 -10.48 -41.41
N LYS A 133 -13.43 -9.38 -41.18
CA LYS A 133 -12.84 -8.06 -40.97
C LYS A 133 -11.90 -8.02 -39.76
N ILE A 134 -12.19 -8.81 -38.73
CA ILE A 134 -11.42 -8.76 -37.47
C ILE A 134 -10.25 -9.75 -37.43
N ALA A 135 -10.27 -10.78 -38.30
CA ALA A 135 -9.21 -11.77 -38.38
C ALA A 135 -7.84 -11.13 -38.64
N ALA A 136 -7.78 -10.09 -39.48
CA ALA A 136 -6.56 -9.34 -39.79
C ALA A 136 -5.95 -8.61 -38.57
N TYR A 137 -6.75 -8.30 -37.55
CA TYR A 137 -6.29 -7.57 -36.36
C TYR A 137 -5.92 -8.47 -35.19
N ARG A 138 -6.34 -9.75 -35.18
CA ARG A 138 -6.24 -10.64 -34.00
C ARG A 138 -4.81 -10.72 -33.44
N ASP A 139 -3.83 -10.99 -34.30
CA ASP A 139 -2.44 -11.14 -33.86
C ASP A 139 -1.86 -9.81 -33.37
N ARG A 140 -2.18 -8.71 -34.07
CA ARG A 140 -1.76 -7.35 -33.71
C ARG A 140 -2.32 -6.90 -32.37
N ILE A 141 -3.63 -7.10 -32.14
CA ILE A 141 -4.28 -6.78 -30.87
C ILE A 141 -3.80 -7.69 -29.74
N THR A 142 -3.54 -8.96 -30.01
CA THR A 142 -2.97 -9.87 -29.00
C THR A 142 -1.58 -9.42 -28.57
N ARG A 143 -0.72 -9.00 -29.51
CA ARG A 143 0.59 -8.39 -29.18
C ARG A 143 0.44 -7.10 -28.40
N PHE A 144 -0.47 -6.22 -28.81
CA PHE A 144 -0.75 -4.98 -28.09
C PHE A 144 -1.23 -5.25 -26.65
N ALA A 145 -2.16 -6.18 -26.44
CA ALA A 145 -2.64 -6.55 -25.12
C ALA A 145 -1.52 -7.12 -24.22
N ALA A 146 -0.60 -7.91 -24.78
CA ALA A 146 0.58 -8.40 -24.07
C ALA A 146 1.56 -7.25 -23.71
N GLU A 147 1.70 -6.25 -24.57
CA GLU A 147 2.49 -5.05 -24.27
C GLU A 147 1.84 -4.21 -23.15
N VAL A 148 0.52 -4.03 -23.19
CA VAL A 148 -0.25 -3.37 -22.12
C VAL A 148 -0.09 -4.12 -20.80
N ASP A 149 -0.17 -5.46 -20.78
CA ASP A 149 0.05 -6.27 -19.57
C ASP A 149 1.45 -6.04 -18.97
N ARG A 150 2.48 -5.92 -19.81
CA ARG A 150 3.83 -5.54 -19.37
C ARG A 150 3.84 -4.16 -18.71
N PHE A 151 3.19 -3.15 -19.30
CA PHE A 151 3.10 -1.81 -18.71
C PHE A 151 2.31 -1.80 -17.41
N VAL A 152 1.21 -2.54 -17.31
CA VAL A 152 0.42 -2.70 -16.08
C VAL A 152 1.26 -3.37 -14.98
N THR A 153 2.10 -4.33 -15.34
CA THR A 153 3.04 -4.97 -14.40
C THR A 153 4.02 -3.97 -13.80
N GLN A 154 4.69 -3.20 -14.66
CA GLN A 154 5.65 -2.17 -14.24
C GLN A 154 4.95 -1.07 -13.41
N ALA A 155 3.79 -0.61 -13.87
CA ALA A 155 2.98 0.38 -13.17
C ALA A 155 2.57 -0.09 -11.77
N ARG A 156 2.26 -1.38 -11.58
CA ARG A 156 1.97 -1.96 -10.27
C ARG A 156 3.19 -1.95 -9.36
N GLU A 157 4.34 -2.37 -9.87
CA GLU A 157 5.60 -2.37 -9.11
C GLU A 157 5.99 -0.96 -8.66
N GLU A 158 5.87 0.02 -9.56
CA GLU A 158 6.08 1.44 -9.25
C GLU A 158 5.03 1.98 -8.28
N SER A 159 3.77 1.57 -8.40
CA SER A 159 2.71 2.01 -7.49
C SER A 159 2.98 1.58 -6.04
N VAL A 160 3.66 0.45 -5.83
CA VAL A 160 4.11 0.04 -4.48
C VAL A 160 5.22 0.95 -3.94
N GLN A 161 6.03 1.56 -4.80
CA GLN A 161 7.05 2.56 -4.43
C GLN A 161 6.42 3.96 -4.24
N TRP A 162 5.34 4.01 -3.47
CA TRP A 162 4.42 5.14 -3.37
C TRP A 162 5.06 6.44 -2.90
N HIS A 163 6.13 6.37 -2.10
CA HIS A 163 6.89 7.53 -1.64
C HIS A 163 7.49 8.36 -2.78
N SER A 164 7.77 7.75 -3.93
CA SER A 164 8.27 8.46 -5.12
C SER A 164 7.26 9.43 -5.72
N PHE A 165 6.00 9.37 -5.28
CA PHE A 165 4.94 10.26 -5.73
C PHE A 165 4.72 11.48 -4.83
N ASP A 166 5.51 11.68 -3.76
CA ASP A 166 5.48 12.95 -3.00
C ASP A 166 5.75 14.13 -3.96
N GLY A 167 4.84 15.11 -3.99
CA GLY A 167 4.95 16.29 -4.87
C GLY A 167 4.73 16.06 -6.39
N ASN A 168 4.50 14.83 -6.86
CA ASN A 168 4.05 14.54 -8.23
C ASN A 168 2.85 15.42 -8.68
N PRO A 169 2.84 16.02 -9.87
CA PRO A 169 1.74 16.89 -10.32
C PRO A 169 0.45 16.13 -10.68
N ASN A 170 0.50 14.81 -10.87
CA ASN A 170 -0.68 14.02 -11.21
C ASN A 170 -1.56 13.78 -9.96
N ALA A 171 -2.81 14.25 -10.02
CA ALA A 171 -3.76 14.15 -8.91
C ALA A 171 -4.06 12.71 -8.46
N HIS A 172 -4.05 11.72 -9.36
CA HIS A 172 -4.28 10.32 -8.96
C HIS A 172 -3.10 9.75 -8.18
N LEU A 173 -1.87 10.06 -8.61
CA LEU A 173 -0.66 9.64 -7.91
C LEU A 173 -0.50 10.36 -6.57
N GLN A 174 -0.87 11.65 -6.48
CA GLN A 174 -0.94 12.37 -5.21
C GLN A 174 -1.96 11.79 -4.25
N ASN A 175 -3.16 11.49 -4.73
CA ASN A 175 -4.19 10.88 -3.90
C ASN A 175 -3.76 9.49 -3.41
N TRP A 176 -3.05 8.73 -4.24
CA TRP A 176 -2.46 7.45 -3.84
C TRP A 176 -1.39 7.64 -2.76
N PHE A 177 -0.44 8.57 -2.96
CA PHE A 177 0.56 8.92 -1.96
C PHE A 177 -0.08 9.29 -0.62
N ALA A 178 -1.05 10.21 -0.61
CA ALA A 178 -1.68 10.67 0.61
C ALA A 178 -2.40 9.55 1.39
N ILE A 179 -3.04 8.62 0.67
CA ILE A 179 -3.74 7.48 1.29
C ILE A 179 -2.77 6.41 1.77
N ALA A 180 -1.73 6.11 1.01
CA ALA A 180 -0.68 5.18 1.44
C ALA A 180 0.07 5.72 2.66
N ASP A 181 0.34 7.03 2.70
CA ASP A 181 0.94 7.71 3.84
C ASP A 181 0.03 7.75 5.07
N ALA A 182 -1.28 7.93 4.87
CA ALA A 182 -2.25 7.82 5.95
C ALA A 182 -2.28 6.40 6.55
N TYR A 183 -2.25 5.36 5.70
CA TYR A 183 -2.15 3.98 6.15
C TYR A 183 -0.82 3.69 6.86
N LEU A 184 0.29 4.20 6.33
CA LEU A 184 1.59 4.07 6.99
C LEU A 184 1.53 4.62 8.41
N ARG A 185 0.91 5.80 8.61
CA ARG A 185 0.78 6.46 9.92
C ARG A 185 -0.14 5.72 10.89
N ASP A 186 -1.17 5.06 10.40
CA ASP A 186 -2.09 4.25 11.20
C ASP A 186 -2.42 2.91 10.51
N PRO A 187 -1.53 1.91 10.60
CA PRO A 187 -1.73 0.65 9.87
C PRO A 187 -2.87 -0.22 10.40
N ASP A 188 -3.42 0.14 11.56
CA ASP A 188 -4.59 -0.53 12.16
C ASP A 188 -5.90 -0.07 11.52
N THR A 189 -5.89 1.12 10.91
CA THR A 189 -7.04 1.68 10.22
C THR A 189 -6.81 1.64 8.71
N GLN A 190 -7.56 0.79 8.01
CA GLN A 190 -7.53 0.79 6.56
C GLN A 190 -8.24 2.05 6.01
N PRO A 191 -7.56 2.96 5.29
CA PRO A 191 -8.22 4.13 4.73
C PRO A 191 -9.24 3.75 3.67
N ASP A 192 -10.32 4.54 3.60
CA ASP A 192 -11.35 4.36 2.59
C ASP A 192 -10.77 4.35 1.18
N LEU A 193 -11.26 3.43 0.36
CA LEU A 193 -10.93 3.31 -1.07
C LEU A 193 -9.43 3.05 -1.35
N ILE A 194 -8.62 2.63 -0.39
CA ILE A 194 -7.18 2.41 -0.61
C ILE A 194 -6.88 1.49 -1.81
N HIS A 195 -7.63 0.42 -1.98
CA HIS A 195 -7.50 -0.49 -3.13
C HIS A 195 -7.88 0.17 -4.46
N ALA A 196 -8.89 1.04 -4.47
CA ALA A 196 -9.31 1.76 -5.67
C ALA A 196 -8.28 2.86 -6.04
N ARG A 197 -7.73 3.56 -5.04
CA ARG A 197 -6.66 4.55 -5.25
C ARG A 197 -5.38 3.91 -5.80
N PHE A 198 -5.04 2.72 -5.31
CA PHE A 198 -3.99 1.91 -5.89
C PHE A 198 -4.27 1.54 -7.36
N GLY A 199 -5.49 1.10 -7.67
CA GLY A 199 -5.92 0.84 -9.05
C GLY A 199 -5.77 2.06 -9.96
N TYR A 200 -6.22 3.24 -9.52
CA TYR A 200 -6.07 4.48 -10.29
C TYR A 200 -4.61 4.88 -10.51
N ALA A 201 -3.71 4.61 -9.55
CA ALA A 201 -2.28 4.85 -9.74
C ALA A 201 -1.70 3.93 -10.82
N ILE A 202 -2.05 2.64 -10.80
CA ILE A 202 -1.64 1.66 -11.81
C ILE A 202 -2.16 2.06 -13.19
N GLU A 203 -3.46 2.36 -13.30
CA GLU A 203 -4.06 2.83 -14.54
C GLU A 203 -3.32 4.06 -15.06
N THR A 204 -3.12 5.07 -14.22
CA THR A 204 -2.41 6.32 -14.59
C THR A 204 -1.02 6.04 -15.13
N LEU A 205 -0.21 5.25 -14.42
CA LEU A 205 1.17 4.93 -14.80
C LEU A 205 1.24 4.05 -16.04
N ALA A 206 0.36 3.05 -16.18
CA ALA A 206 0.31 2.21 -17.36
C ALA A 206 -0.10 3.04 -18.59
N CYS A 207 -1.10 3.90 -18.44
CA CYS A 207 -1.62 4.77 -19.49
C CYS A 207 -0.57 5.76 -20.04
N GLN A 208 0.31 6.27 -19.18
CA GLN A 208 1.40 7.17 -19.60
C GLN A 208 2.40 6.54 -20.57
N ARG A 209 2.50 5.20 -20.59
CA ARG A 209 3.43 4.44 -21.45
C ARG A 209 2.80 3.97 -22.75
N ILE A 210 1.47 4.03 -22.84
CA ILE A 210 0.73 3.53 -23.99
C ILE A 210 0.67 4.63 -25.05
N GLY A 211 1.11 4.28 -26.26
CA GLY A 211 0.99 5.11 -27.46
C GLY A 211 0.30 4.36 -28.59
N ASN A 212 0.25 4.99 -29.76
CA ASN A 212 -0.22 4.36 -30.99
C ASN A 212 0.61 3.11 -31.31
N PHE A 213 -0.03 2.07 -31.85
CA PHE A 213 0.59 0.75 -32.00
C PHE A 213 0.39 0.18 -33.40
N GLU A 214 1.48 -0.09 -34.13
CA GLU A 214 1.45 -0.73 -35.46
C GLU A 214 0.42 -0.10 -36.44
N GLY A 215 0.30 1.23 -36.44
CA GLY A 215 -0.64 1.98 -37.29
C GLY A 215 -2.06 2.11 -36.74
N LEU A 216 -2.35 1.58 -35.55
CA LEU A 216 -3.58 1.81 -34.81
C LEU A 216 -3.46 3.04 -33.92
N THR A 217 -4.53 3.82 -33.85
CA THR A 217 -4.67 4.89 -32.87
C THR A 217 -5.14 4.31 -31.55
N VAL A 218 -4.54 4.75 -30.44
CA VAL A 218 -4.95 4.31 -29.10
C VAL A 218 -5.46 5.52 -28.32
N GLU A 219 -6.68 5.41 -27.80
CA GLU A 219 -7.25 6.40 -26.89
C GLU A 219 -7.45 5.82 -25.50
N MET A 220 -7.19 6.65 -24.49
CA MET A 220 -7.20 6.27 -23.08
C MET A 220 -8.42 6.88 -22.40
N GLN A 221 -9.05 6.14 -21.47
CA GLN A 221 -10.22 6.58 -20.72
C GLN A 221 -11.39 7.04 -21.62
N TYR A 222 -11.55 6.37 -22.77
CA TYR A 222 -12.56 6.71 -23.77
C TYR A 222 -13.97 6.45 -23.25
N ALA A 223 -14.86 7.44 -23.37
CA ALA A 223 -16.23 7.32 -22.89
C ALA A 223 -17.17 6.89 -24.02
N GLU A 224 -17.87 5.76 -23.86
CA GLU A 224 -18.91 5.30 -24.78
C GLU A 224 -20.20 4.99 -24.00
N GLY A 225 -21.17 5.91 -24.09
CA GLY A 225 -22.44 5.78 -23.37
C GLY A 225 -22.24 5.76 -21.85
N HIS A 226 -22.64 4.66 -21.20
CA HIS A 226 -22.51 4.48 -19.74
C HIS A 226 -21.25 3.69 -19.34
N THR A 227 -20.36 3.43 -20.27
CA THR A 227 -19.12 2.71 -20.00
C THR A 227 -17.89 3.50 -20.40
N ARG A 228 -16.79 3.18 -19.74
CA ARG A 228 -15.51 3.83 -19.92
C ARG A 228 -14.44 2.76 -19.85
N PRO A 229 -14.09 2.12 -20.99
CA PRO A 229 -12.91 1.29 -21.06
C PRO A 229 -11.67 2.13 -20.76
N ASP A 230 -10.67 1.54 -20.14
CA ASP A 230 -9.41 2.24 -19.88
C ASP A 230 -8.65 2.52 -21.17
N ILE A 231 -8.78 1.63 -22.18
CA ILE A 231 -8.08 1.71 -23.45
C ILE A 231 -9.03 1.31 -24.58
N VAL A 232 -9.07 2.12 -25.64
CA VAL A 232 -9.76 1.81 -26.89
C VAL A 232 -8.80 1.96 -28.06
N VAL A 233 -8.78 0.94 -28.91
CA VAL A 233 -7.89 0.85 -30.07
C VAL A 233 -8.68 1.03 -31.35
N PHE A 234 -8.23 1.92 -32.21
CA PHE A 234 -8.90 2.36 -33.43
C PHE A 234 -8.09 2.08 -34.69
N ASP A 235 -8.78 1.69 -35.76
CA ASP A 235 -8.29 1.75 -37.14
C ASP A 235 -9.16 2.73 -37.93
N GLY A 236 -8.69 3.97 -38.10
CA GLY A 236 -9.56 5.08 -38.50
C GLY A 236 -10.69 5.28 -37.50
N ASP A 237 -11.94 5.30 -37.98
CA ASP A 237 -13.13 5.44 -37.11
C ASP A 237 -13.61 4.11 -36.50
N PHE A 238 -12.95 2.99 -36.83
CA PHE A 238 -13.37 1.68 -36.39
C PHE A 238 -12.71 1.28 -35.06
N GLN A 239 -13.51 1.12 -34.01
CA GLN A 239 -13.06 0.58 -32.72
C GLN A 239 -12.75 -0.92 -32.85
N VAL A 240 -11.46 -1.25 -32.90
CA VAL A 240 -10.95 -2.61 -33.05
C VAL A 240 -10.95 -3.36 -31.72
N ALA A 241 -10.51 -2.72 -30.62
CA ALA A 241 -10.39 -3.40 -29.34
C ALA A 241 -10.70 -2.49 -28.15
N TRP A 242 -11.29 -3.07 -27.11
CA TRP A 242 -11.47 -2.45 -25.79
C TRP A 242 -10.67 -3.23 -24.75
N LEU A 243 -9.88 -2.55 -23.93
CA LEU A 243 -9.14 -3.16 -22.85
C LEU A 243 -9.45 -2.43 -21.54
N ASP A 244 -9.61 -3.20 -20.46
CA ASP A 244 -9.87 -2.71 -19.09
C ASP A 244 -8.75 -3.23 -18.18
N ILE A 245 -8.20 -2.38 -17.33
CA ILE A 245 -7.18 -2.74 -16.34
C ILE A 245 -7.92 -3.04 -15.03
N THR A 246 -7.75 -4.23 -14.47
CA THR A 246 -8.59 -4.68 -13.35
C THR A 246 -7.78 -5.43 -12.31
N SER A 247 -8.10 -5.22 -11.03
CA SER A 247 -7.59 -6.07 -9.96
C SER A 247 -8.01 -7.52 -10.18
N SER A 248 -7.11 -8.49 -10.00
CA SER A 248 -7.43 -9.91 -10.18
C SER A 248 -8.55 -10.41 -9.26
N GLN A 249 -8.78 -9.73 -8.12
CA GLN A 249 -9.92 -10.01 -7.23
C GLN A 249 -11.27 -9.57 -7.80
N SER A 250 -11.26 -8.69 -8.80
CA SER A 250 -12.44 -8.21 -9.55
C SER A 250 -12.47 -8.75 -10.98
N ALA A 251 -11.72 -9.82 -11.27
CA ALA A 251 -11.71 -10.42 -12.60
C ALA A 251 -13.12 -10.85 -13.04
N GLY A 252 -13.47 -10.53 -14.29
CA GLY A 252 -14.76 -10.77 -14.90
C GLY A 252 -15.78 -9.67 -14.63
N HIS A 253 -15.44 -8.61 -13.89
CA HIS A 253 -16.44 -7.59 -13.53
C HIS A 253 -17.00 -6.86 -14.77
N ILE A 254 -16.22 -6.76 -15.86
CA ILE A 254 -16.71 -6.18 -17.12
C ILE A 254 -17.83 -7.02 -17.76
N GLN A 255 -17.91 -8.33 -17.49
CA GLN A 255 -19.02 -9.18 -17.96
C GLN A 255 -20.34 -8.83 -17.25
N GLY A 256 -20.25 -8.41 -15.99
CA GLY A 256 -21.40 -8.00 -15.17
C GLY A 256 -21.98 -6.64 -15.59
N LYS A 257 -21.21 -5.82 -16.33
CA LYS A 257 -21.64 -4.52 -16.86
C LYS A 257 -22.61 -4.72 -18.04
N SER A 258 -23.84 -5.15 -17.74
CA SER A 258 -24.92 -5.31 -18.73
C SER A 258 -25.23 -3.98 -19.42
N GLY A 259 -25.46 -4.01 -20.73
CA GLY A 259 -25.84 -2.83 -21.52
C GLY A 259 -24.69 -1.90 -21.94
N ALA A 260 -23.47 -2.11 -21.43
CA ALA A 260 -22.30 -1.29 -21.75
C ALA A 260 -21.66 -1.58 -23.13
N GLY A 261 -22.19 -2.54 -23.89
CA GLY A 261 -21.73 -2.81 -25.25
C GLY A 261 -20.43 -3.62 -25.36
N TRP A 262 -19.79 -3.99 -24.24
CA TRP A 262 -18.56 -4.82 -24.23
C TRP A 262 -18.67 -6.05 -25.14
N LYS A 263 -19.74 -6.84 -25.00
CA LYS A 263 -19.98 -8.04 -25.84
C LYS A 263 -20.09 -7.74 -27.34
N LYS A 264 -20.41 -6.51 -27.74
CA LYS A 264 -20.60 -6.12 -29.14
C LYS A 264 -19.32 -5.60 -29.79
N ARG A 265 -18.19 -5.54 -29.07
CA ARG A 265 -16.92 -5.06 -29.61
C ARG A 265 -16.13 -6.20 -30.25
N PRO A 266 -15.25 -5.93 -31.22
CA PRO A 266 -14.53 -6.99 -31.91
C PRO A 266 -13.63 -7.80 -30.97
N PHE A 267 -12.78 -7.09 -30.23
CA PHE A 267 -11.92 -7.65 -29.20
C PHE A 267 -12.15 -6.96 -27.87
N VAL A 268 -12.25 -7.76 -26.81
CA VAL A 268 -12.30 -7.28 -25.43
C VAL A 268 -11.26 -8.02 -24.62
N TYR A 269 -10.45 -7.27 -23.87
CA TYR A 269 -9.50 -7.82 -22.90
C TYR A 269 -9.72 -7.19 -21.53
N GLU A 270 -9.54 -8.00 -20.50
CA GLU A 270 -9.38 -7.54 -19.11
C GLU A 270 -7.95 -7.90 -18.70
N ILE A 271 -7.15 -6.86 -18.48
CA ILE A 271 -5.73 -6.94 -18.11
C ILE A 271 -5.64 -6.95 -16.59
N LEU A 272 -5.26 -8.09 -16.03
CA LEU A 272 -5.34 -8.32 -14.58
C LEU A 272 -4.04 -7.96 -13.86
N TYR A 273 -4.12 -7.12 -12.84
CA TYR A 273 -3.02 -6.87 -11.90
C TYR A 273 -3.25 -7.53 -10.55
N ASN A 274 -2.17 -7.85 -9.82
CA ASN A 274 -2.29 -8.41 -8.47
C ASN A 274 -2.81 -7.32 -7.51
N PRO A 275 -3.81 -7.62 -6.66
CA PRO A 275 -4.32 -6.66 -5.69
C PRO A 275 -3.21 -6.13 -4.79
N LEU A 276 -3.42 -4.93 -4.25
CA LEU A 276 -2.57 -4.39 -3.20
C LEU A 276 -2.56 -5.34 -2.00
N ASN A 277 -1.38 -5.77 -1.59
CA ASN A 277 -1.20 -6.32 -0.26
C ASN A 277 -0.79 -5.15 0.65
N MET A 278 -1.58 -4.84 1.67
CA MET A 278 -1.36 -3.69 2.55
C MET A 278 0.04 -3.69 3.18
N GLN A 279 0.58 -4.89 3.43
CA GLN A 279 1.94 -5.12 3.87
C GLN A 279 3.00 -4.47 2.96
N GLU A 280 2.76 -4.41 1.65
CA GLU A 280 3.69 -3.85 0.68
C GLU A 280 3.88 -2.33 0.89
N ILE A 281 2.89 -1.62 1.46
CA ILE A 281 3.03 -0.20 1.81
C ILE A 281 4.07 -0.02 2.92
N LEU A 282 4.02 -0.89 3.93
CA LEU A 282 4.92 -0.86 5.08
C LEU A 282 6.32 -1.37 4.74
N GLU A 283 6.43 -2.35 3.83
CA GLU A 283 7.71 -2.87 3.35
C GLU A 283 8.38 -1.91 2.33
N ALA A 284 7.63 -1.01 1.69
CA ALA A 284 8.16 -0.06 0.70
C ALA A 284 8.73 1.24 1.30
N THR A 285 8.62 1.43 2.61
CA THR A 285 9.20 2.60 3.30
C THR A 285 10.67 2.40 3.63
N ASN A 286 11.40 3.51 3.73
CA ASN A 286 12.78 3.55 4.22
C ASN A 286 12.87 3.78 5.73
N ASP A 287 11.75 3.69 6.45
CA ASP A 287 11.69 3.88 7.90
C ASP A 287 11.62 2.52 8.60
N ASP A 288 12.71 2.18 9.29
CA ASP A 288 12.92 0.87 9.90
C ASP A 288 11.81 0.48 10.89
N TYR A 289 11.17 1.45 11.56
CA TYR A 289 10.02 1.18 12.43
C TYR A 289 8.86 0.55 11.66
N TYR A 290 8.49 1.12 10.51
CA TYR A 290 7.35 0.63 9.74
C TYR A 290 7.70 -0.68 9.02
N VAL A 291 8.96 -0.88 8.63
CA VAL A 291 9.43 -2.17 8.11
C VAL A 291 9.30 -3.26 9.18
N GLU A 292 9.80 -3.01 10.39
CA GLU A 292 9.73 -3.93 11.54
C GLU A 292 8.28 -4.20 11.93
N TYR A 293 7.45 -3.15 12.03
CA TYR A 293 6.03 -3.28 12.37
C TYR A 293 5.24 -4.01 11.27
N GLY A 294 5.56 -3.76 10.00
CA GLY A 294 5.03 -4.55 8.89
C GLY A 294 5.37 -6.03 9.08
N GLN A 295 6.63 -6.39 9.33
CA GLN A 295 7.01 -7.79 9.53
C GLN A 295 6.22 -8.44 10.69
N PHE A 296 6.00 -7.68 11.76
CA PHE A 296 5.16 -8.11 12.88
C PHE A 296 3.71 -8.39 12.45
N MET A 297 3.06 -7.47 11.73
CA MET A 297 1.69 -7.69 11.22
C MET A 297 1.58 -8.84 10.23
N LYS A 298 2.62 -9.05 9.41
CA LYS A 298 2.71 -10.20 8.51
C LYS A 298 2.73 -11.52 9.26
N ALA A 299 3.45 -11.58 10.38
CA ALA A 299 3.45 -12.75 11.25
C ALA A 299 2.07 -12.98 11.87
N GLU A 300 1.38 -11.92 12.34
CA GLU A 300 -0.01 -12.02 12.81
C GLU A 300 -0.96 -12.55 11.73
N HIS A 301 -0.87 -12.02 10.52
CA HIS A 301 -1.70 -12.47 9.41
C HIS A 301 -1.39 -13.92 8.99
N HIS A 302 -0.11 -14.32 9.05
CA HIS A 302 0.28 -15.69 8.77
C HIS A 302 -0.31 -16.67 9.78
N ILE A 303 -0.28 -16.35 11.08
CA ILE A 303 -0.96 -17.11 12.13
C ILE A 303 -2.45 -17.28 11.81
N GLU A 304 -3.13 -16.21 11.41
CA GLU A 304 -4.54 -16.31 11.03
C GLU A 304 -4.79 -17.25 9.86
N LEU A 305 -3.99 -17.14 8.80
CA LEU A 305 -4.13 -17.99 7.61
C LEU A 305 -3.85 -19.47 7.94
N GLU A 306 -2.79 -19.75 8.69
CA GLU A 306 -2.44 -21.10 9.12
C GLU A 306 -3.53 -21.73 9.98
N GLU A 307 -4.02 -21.03 11.00
CA GLU A 307 -5.06 -21.57 11.89
C GLU A 307 -6.41 -21.73 11.16
N ARG A 308 -6.78 -20.80 10.28
CA ARG A 308 -7.97 -20.95 9.42
C ARG A 308 -7.83 -22.14 8.47
N GLN A 309 -6.67 -22.31 7.84
CA GLN A 309 -6.41 -23.44 6.94
C GLN A 309 -6.45 -24.76 7.71
N LYS A 310 -5.83 -24.83 8.88
CA LYS A 310 -5.88 -26.00 9.77
C LYS A 310 -7.32 -26.36 10.13
N LYS A 311 -8.14 -25.38 10.50
CA LYS A 311 -9.57 -25.60 10.81
C LYS A 311 -10.39 -26.01 9.59
N GLN A 312 -10.09 -25.45 8.43
CA GLN A 312 -10.69 -25.87 7.16
C GLN A 312 -10.34 -27.33 6.83
N GLU A 313 -9.10 -27.76 7.06
CA GLU A 313 -8.65 -29.15 6.89
C GLU A 313 -9.30 -30.09 7.91
N GLU A 314 -9.40 -29.71 9.19
CA GLU A 314 -10.12 -30.46 10.22
C GLU A 314 -11.60 -30.65 9.82
N PHE A 315 -12.26 -29.59 9.34
CA PHE A 315 -13.65 -29.66 8.90
C PHE A 315 -13.82 -30.53 7.66
N ARG A 316 -12.89 -30.44 6.70
CA ARG A 316 -12.83 -31.33 5.54
C ARG A 316 -12.67 -32.79 5.96
N GLY A 317 -11.86 -33.06 6.99
CA GLY A 317 -11.71 -34.38 7.61
C GLY A 317 -13.03 -34.91 8.17
N LYS A 318 -13.71 -34.12 9.02
CA LYS A 318 -15.04 -34.46 9.57
C LYS A 318 -16.05 -34.80 8.46
N PHE A 319 -16.04 -34.03 7.36
CA PHE A 319 -16.93 -34.31 6.23
C PHE A 319 -16.58 -35.61 5.50
N THR A 320 -15.28 -35.90 5.34
CA THR A 320 -14.81 -37.15 4.71
C THR A 320 -15.19 -38.37 5.55
N ASP A 321 -15.08 -38.28 6.87
CA ASP A 321 -15.52 -39.33 7.81
C ASP A 321 -17.03 -39.53 7.75
N PHE A 322 -17.79 -38.43 7.66
CA PHE A 322 -19.23 -38.46 7.45
C PHE A 322 -19.59 -39.17 6.13
N GLN A 323 -18.96 -38.82 5.01
CA GLN A 323 -19.16 -39.49 3.72
C GLN A 323 -18.90 -41.00 3.81
N THR A 324 -17.80 -41.38 4.45
CA THR A 324 -17.39 -42.77 4.65
C THR A 324 -18.44 -43.53 5.47
N THR A 325 -18.93 -42.93 6.56
CA THR A 325 -19.98 -43.50 7.41
C THR A 325 -21.29 -43.70 6.66
N GLN A 326 -21.62 -42.80 5.73
CA GLN A 326 -22.80 -42.92 4.89
C GLN A 326 -22.63 -43.95 3.74
N GLY A 327 -21.44 -44.53 3.57
CA GLY A 327 -21.15 -45.48 2.49
C GLY A 327 -21.24 -44.85 1.10
N TRP A 328 -21.06 -43.54 1.00
CA TRP A 328 -21.15 -42.83 -0.27
C TRP A 328 -19.87 -43.01 -1.07
N ASN A 329 -19.99 -43.56 -2.27
CA ASN A 329 -18.94 -43.50 -3.28
C ASN A 329 -19.37 -42.56 -4.42
N ASP A 330 -18.46 -42.32 -5.37
CA ASP A 330 -18.69 -41.39 -6.49
C ASP A 330 -19.86 -41.78 -7.40
N THR A 331 -20.33 -43.03 -7.33
CA THR A 331 -21.32 -43.62 -8.25
C THR A 331 -22.59 -44.14 -7.56
N SER A 332 -22.61 -44.28 -6.24
CA SER A 332 -23.70 -44.88 -5.48
C SER A 332 -24.58 -43.83 -4.80
N GLY A 333 -25.87 -44.12 -4.63
CA GLY A 333 -26.79 -43.34 -3.80
C GLY A 333 -27.62 -42.28 -4.56
N ASN A 334 -28.80 -42.00 -4.03
CA ASN A 334 -29.70 -40.97 -4.55
C ASN A 334 -29.10 -39.58 -4.27
N SER A 335 -28.89 -38.78 -5.32
CA SER A 335 -28.33 -37.42 -5.24
C SER A 335 -29.11 -36.50 -4.31
N LEU A 336 -30.43 -36.65 -4.22
CA LEU A 336 -31.28 -35.91 -3.29
C LEU A 336 -30.95 -36.28 -1.84
N ASN A 337 -30.81 -37.58 -1.54
CA ASN A 337 -30.47 -38.04 -0.20
C ASN A 337 -29.08 -37.54 0.22
N LYS A 338 -28.09 -37.59 -0.69
CA LYS A 338 -26.76 -37.04 -0.44
C LYS A 338 -26.83 -35.55 -0.13
N ARG A 339 -27.54 -34.77 -0.95
CA ARG A 339 -27.72 -33.33 -0.76
C ARG A 339 -28.36 -33.02 0.60
N THR A 340 -29.46 -33.68 0.95
CA THR A 340 -30.15 -33.49 2.24
C THR A 340 -29.27 -33.88 3.42
N ALA A 341 -28.55 -34.99 3.32
CA ALA A 341 -27.68 -35.45 4.40
C ALA A 341 -26.42 -34.57 4.54
N THR A 342 -25.84 -34.07 3.46
CA THR A 342 -24.78 -33.03 3.49
C THR A 342 -25.28 -31.75 4.14
N GLN A 343 -26.49 -31.30 3.79
CA GLN A 343 -27.11 -30.14 4.44
C GLN A 343 -27.28 -30.37 5.95
N ASN A 344 -27.83 -31.52 6.35
CA ASN A 344 -28.00 -31.88 7.76
C ASN A 344 -26.67 -31.98 8.51
N PHE A 345 -25.63 -32.53 7.89
CA PHE A 345 -24.29 -32.55 8.45
C PHE A 345 -23.77 -31.13 8.68
N LEU A 346 -23.89 -30.26 7.67
CA LEU A 346 -23.46 -28.86 7.81
C LEU A 346 -24.25 -28.18 8.93
N PHE A 347 -25.56 -28.43 9.06
CA PHE A 347 -26.37 -27.92 10.17
C PHE A 347 -25.88 -28.37 11.53
N SER A 348 -25.49 -29.63 11.67
CA SER A 348 -25.05 -30.16 12.95
C SER A 348 -23.71 -29.58 13.41
N GLN A 349 -22.95 -28.90 12.54
CA GLN A 349 -21.69 -28.25 12.92
C GLN A 349 -21.90 -26.84 13.47
N PHE A 350 -23.05 -26.20 13.23
CA PHE A 350 -23.34 -24.90 13.83
C PHE A 350 -23.86 -25.12 15.25
N PRO A 351 -23.36 -24.37 16.25
CA PRO A 351 -23.92 -24.42 17.59
C PRO A 351 -25.42 -24.14 17.53
N ALA A 352 -26.21 -24.88 18.33
CA ALA A 352 -27.60 -24.53 18.52
C ALA A 352 -27.62 -23.15 19.21
N GLU A 353 -27.98 -22.09 18.48
CA GLU A 353 -28.29 -20.81 19.10
C GLU A 353 -29.43 -21.07 20.11
N GLU A 354 -29.15 -20.86 21.40
CA GLU A 354 -30.10 -21.12 22.50
C GLU A 354 -31.28 -20.13 22.49
N ASP A 355 -31.23 -19.09 21.66
CA ASP A 355 -32.33 -18.14 21.47
C ASP A 355 -33.43 -18.77 20.59
N GLU A 356 -34.35 -19.50 21.24
CA GLU A 356 -35.55 -20.09 20.63
C GLU A 356 -36.43 -19.07 19.87
N GLU A 357 -36.22 -17.77 20.08
CA GLU A 357 -37.04 -16.68 19.52
C GLU A 357 -36.57 -16.19 18.13
N VAL A 358 -35.37 -16.58 17.67
CA VAL A 358 -34.93 -16.31 16.29
C VAL A 358 -35.69 -17.26 15.36
N LYS A 359 -36.87 -16.79 14.92
CA LYS A 359 -37.81 -17.47 14.02
C LYS A 359 -37.08 -18.34 12.99
N SER A 360 -37.44 -19.62 12.97
CA SER A 360 -36.88 -20.67 12.10
C SER A 360 -36.64 -20.24 10.65
N THR A 361 -37.43 -19.29 10.13
CA THR A 361 -37.33 -18.74 8.78
C THR A 361 -36.06 -17.92 8.50
N ASP A 362 -35.48 -17.21 9.46
CA ASP A 362 -34.22 -16.46 9.24
C ASP A 362 -32.99 -17.35 9.38
N ARG A 363 -33.09 -18.42 10.18
CA ARG A 363 -32.07 -19.47 10.24
C ARG A 363 -31.83 -20.08 8.86
N PHE A 364 -32.89 -20.28 8.06
CA PHE A 364 -32.79 -20.80 6.69
C PHE A 364 -32.11 -19.85 5.68
N LYS A 365 -32.20 -18.53 5.87
CA LYS A 365 -31.58 -17.56 4.95
C LYS A 365 -30.08 -17.40 5.17
N LYS A 366 -29.60 -17.63 6.39
CA LYS A 366 -28.17 -17.55 6.75
C LYS A 366 -27.42 -18.86 6.47
N MET A 367 -28.09 -19.89 5.97
CA MET A 367 -27.48 -21.20 5.79
C MET A 367 -26.41 -21.15 4.69
N PRO A 368 -25.27 -21.82 4.90
CA PRO A 368 -24.33 -22.00 3.81
C PRO A 368 -25.03 -22.77 2.69
N SER A 369 -24.87 -22.31 1.47
CA SER A 369 -25.17 -23.17 0.34
C SER A 369 -24.28 -24.41 0.48
N ALA A 370 -24.86 -25.61 0.49
CA ALA A 370 -24.07 -26.83 0.63
C ALA A 370 -22.96 -26.90 -0.44
N ARG A 371 -23.28 -26.45 -1.66
CA ARG A 371 -22.31 -26.28 -2.75
C ARG A 371 -21.19 -25.29 -2.42
N GLY A 372 -21.53 -24.07 -1.97
CA GLY A 372 -20.53 -23.07 -1.58
C GLY A 372 -19.66 -23.53 -0.42
N ALA A 373 -20.23 -24.30 0.52
CA ALA A 373 -19.47 -24.90 1.60
C ALA A 373 -18.48 -25.97 1.11
N LEU A 374 -18.92 -26.90 0.26
CA LEU A 374 -18.05 -27.91 -0.34
C LEU A 374 -16.93 -27.27 -1.17
N ASN A 375 -17.25 -26.24 -1.96
CA ASN A 375 -16.26 -25.49 -2.73
C ASN A 375 -15.24 -24.80 -1.81
N TYR A 376 -15.70 -24.13 -0.75
CA TYR A 376 -14.81 -23.53 0.24
C TYR A 376 -13.89 -24.58 0.87
N LEU A 377 -14.40 -25.76 1.22
CA LEU A 377 -13.62 -26.87 1.76
C LEU A 377 -12.77 -27.63 0.71
N GLN A 378 -12.76 -27.17 -0.55
CA GLN A 378 -12.07 -27.81 -1.67
C GLN A 378 -12.49 -29.27 -1.89
N ILE A 379 -13.76 -29.58 -1.66
CA ILE A 379 -14.36 -30.88 -1.92
C ILE A 379 -15.13 -30.80 -3.24
N ASN A 380 -14.90 -31.78 -4.13
CA ASN A 380 -15.63 -31.89 -5.39
C ASN A 380 -17.13 -32.08 -5.10
N ASP A 381 -17.95 -31.14 -5.56
CA ASP A 381 -19.39 -31.09 -5.32
C ASP A 381 -20.20 -31.99 -6.28
N GLY A 382 -19.61 -32.37 -7.42
CA GLY A 382 -20.26 -33.17 -8.47
C GLY A 382 -20.87 -34.51 -7.98
N PRO A 383 -20.13 -35.35 -7.23
CA PRO A 383 -20.64 -36.63 -6.71
C PRO A 383 -21.83 -36.52 -5.74
N PHE A 384 -22.13 -35.31 -5.23
CA PHE A 384 -23.23 -35.03 -4.31
C PHE A 384 -24.47 -34.46 -5.03
N GLY A 385 -24.48 -34.49 -6.35
CA GLY A 385 -25.61 -34.06 -7.16
C GLY A 385 -25.83 -32.54 -7.18
N PHE A 386 -24.80 -31.75 -6.89
CA PHE A 386 -24.82 -30.31 -7.13
C PHE A 386 -24.43 -30.05 -8.59
N ASN A 387 -25.43 -29.97 -9.47
CA ASN A 387 -25.22 -29.62 -10.89
C ASN A 387 -24.75 -28.17 -11.02
N ARG A 388 -23.96 -27.88 -12.07
CA ARG A 388 -23.36 -26.56 -12.32
C ARG A 388 -24.36 -25.39 -12.36
N GLY A 389 -25.62 -25.65 -12.73
CA GLY A 389 -26.67 -24.62 -12.92
C GLY A 389 -27.52 -24.28 -11.69
N ASP A 390 -27.44 -25.06 -10.61
CA ASP A 390 -28.24 -24.81 -9.40
C ASP A 390 -27.36 -24.25 -8.27
N VAL A 391 -27.93 -23.28 -7.56
CA VAL A 391 -27.54 -22.76 -6.24
C VAL A 391 -26.39 -21.73 -6.17
N SER A 392 -26.61 -20.73 -5.31
CA SER A 392 -25.69 -19.65 -4.95
C SER A 392 -24.32 -20.18 -4.49
N SER A 393 -23.25 -19.48 -4.84
CA SER A 393 -21.88 -19.76 -4.40
C SER A 393 -21.58 -19.24 -3.00
N ASN A 394 -22.62 -19.11 -2.15
CA ASN A 394 -22.44 -18.46 -0.86
C ASN A 394 -21.77 -19.42 0.13
N SER A 395 -20.47 -19.18 0.35
CA SER A 395 -19.61 -19.84 1.33
C SER A 395 -19.50 -19.07 2.66
N SER A 396 -20.21 -17.94 2.81
CA SER A 396 -20.00 -17.02 3.94
C SER A 396 -20.22 -17.68 5.30
N ALA A 397 -21.22 -18.54 5.43
CA ALA A 397 -21.55 -19.15 6.71
C ALA A 397 -20.55 -20.25 7.13
N ILE A 398 -20.05 -21.07 6.19
CA ILE A 398 -18.99 -22.04 6.54
C ILE A 398 -17.67 -21.32 6.87
N LYS A 399 -17.38 -20.22 6.15
CA LYS A 399 -16.22 -19.39 6.42
C LYS A 399 -16.31 -18.79 7.82
N ALA A 400 -17.48 -18.22 8.18
CA ALA A 400 -17.72 -17.66 9.50
C ALA A 400 -17.58 -18.71 10.62
N LEU A 401 -18.05 -19.94 10.40
CA LEU A 401 -17.87 -21.03 11.36
C LEU A 401 -16.39 -21.40 11.56
N ILE A 402 -15.63 -21.52 10.46
CA ILE A 402 -14.19 -21.78 10.52
C ILE A 402 -13.44 -20.62 11.20
N ASP A 403 -13.81 -19.38 10.90
CA ASP A 403 -13.26 -18.19 11.54
C ASP A 403 -13.54 -18.21 13.06
N GLN A 404 -14.76 -18.58 13.47
CA GLN A 404 -15.15 -18.70 14.87
C GLN A 404 -14.40 -19.82 15.60
N GLU A 405 -14.26 -21.01 14.99
CA GLU A 405 -13.52 -22.13 15.59
C GLU A 405 -12.00 -21.89 15.62
N ALA A 406 -11.47 -21.09 14.69
CA ALA A 406 -10.05 -20.73 14.64
C ALA A 406 -9.70 -19.61 15.65
N ALA A 407 -10.64 -18.72 15.97
CA ALA A 407 -10.40 -17.52 16.75
C ALA A 407 -9.64 -17.75 18.09
N PRO A 408 -9.97 -18.75 18.92
CA PRO A 408 -9.22 -18.97 20.17
C PRO A 408 -7.75 -19.35 19.94
N SER A 409 -7.47 -20.14 18.90
CA SER A 409 -6.10 -20.56 18.55
C SER A 409 -5.30 -19.39 17.96
N ILE A 410 -5.96 -18.59 17.10
CA ILE A 410 -5.40 -17.36 16.55
C ILE A 410 -5.02 -16.41 17.69
N GLU A 411 -5.94 -16.13 18.61
CA GLU A 411 -5.73 -15.20 19.71
C GLU A 411 -4.58 -15.66 20.62
N HIS A 412 -4.53 -16.95 20.94
CA HIS A 412 -3.45 -17.54 21.73
C HIS A 412 -2.08 -17.36 21.05
N ARG A 413 -1.96 -17.73 19.77
CA ARG A 413 -0.70 -17.61 19.02
C ARG A 413 -0.30 -16.15 18.80
N LYS A 414 -1.25 -15.23 18.60
CA LYS A 414 -0.97 -13.79 18.54
C LYS A 414 -0.46 -13.26 19.88
N THR A 415 -1.07 -13.69 20.99
CA THR A 415 -0.58 -13.35 22.34
C THR A 415 0.85 -13.83 22.55
N GLU A 416 1.19 -15.05 22.12
CA GLU A 416 2.56 -15.57 22.16
C GLU A 416 3.52 -14.76 21.29
N LEU A 417 3.12 -14.39 20.08
CA LEU A 417 3.90 -13.55 19.18
C LEU A 417 4.19 -12.17 19.82
N VAL A 418 3.18 -11.53 20.39
CA VAL A 418 3.30 -10.25 21.11
C VAL A 418 4.24 -10.39 22.31
N ALA A 419 4.07 -11.43 23.13
CA ALA A 419 4.92 -11.65 24.30
C ALA A 419 6.40 -11.87 23.90
N ASN A 420 6.64 -12.65 22.84
CA ASN A 420 7.97 -12.85 22.29
C ASN A 420 8.57 -11.54 21.76
N LYS A 421 7.77 -10.73 21.05
CA LYS A 421 8.24 -9.45 20.52
C LYS A 421 8.57 -8.45 21.64
N ASN A 422 7.72 -8.38 22.66
CA ASN A 422 7.97 -7.54 23.83
C ASN A 422 9.24 -7.96 24.57
N LYS A 423 9.50 -9.26 24.71
CA LYS A 423 10.76 -9.76 25.28
C LYS A 423 11.98 -9.35 24.46
N GLU A 424 11.91 -9.48 23.13
CA GLU A 424 12.96 -9.03 22.22
C GLU A 424 13.23 -7.53 22.38
N LEU A 425 12.18 -6.71 22.45
CA LEU A 425 12.28 -5.26 22.65
C LEU A 425 12.89 -4.90 24.01
N MET A 426 12.55 -5.63 25.08
CA MET A 426 13.20 -5.43 26.39
C MET A 426 14.70 -5.67 26.32
N ASP A 427 15.12 -6.75 25.68
CA ASP A 427 16.55 -7.08 25.54
C ASP A 427 17.29 -6.02 24.70
N GLN A 428 16.65 -5.53 23.63
CA GLN A 428 17.20 -4.46 22.78
C GLN A 428 17.25 -3.11 23.50
N LEU A 429 16.25 -2.74 24.30
CA LEU A 429 16.17 -1.45 24.97
C LEU A 429 17.00 -1.38 26.26
N LYS A 430 17.46 -2.52 26.80
CA LYS A 430 18.17 -2.60 28.08
C LYS A 430 19.38 -1.66 28.21
N HIS A 431 20.20 -1.50 27.17
CA HIS A 431 21.33 -0.57 27.21
C HIS A 431 20.95 0.91 27.35
N PHE A 432 19.68 1.26 27.11
CA PHE A 432 19.11 2.59 27.28
C PHE A 432 18.33 2.75 28.59
N GLU A 433 18.41 1.80 29.53
CA GLU A 433 17.67 1.83 30.81
C GLU A 433 17.95 3.09 31.65
N HIS A 434 19.09 3.74 31.43
CA HIS A 434 19.46 5.01 32.07
C HIS A 434 18.60 6.20 31.60
N ILE A 435 17.84 6.06 30.51
CA ILE A 435 16.91 7.08 30.01
C ILE A 435 15.56 6.87 30.72
N PRO A 436 15.03 7.86 31.47
CA PRO A 436 13.80 7.70 32.26
C PRO A 436 12.59 7.22 31.45
N LEU A 437 12.49 7.65 30.19
CA LEU A 437 11.49 7.21 29.23
C LEU A 437 11.51 5.68 29.02
N VAL A 438 12.71 5.11 28.84
CA VAL A 438 12.91 3.68 28.62
C VAL A 438 12.61 2.90 29.90
N GLN A 439 13.08 3.38 31.05
CA GLN A 439 12.75 2.76 32.33
C GLN A 439 11.24 2.68 32.53
N SER A 440 10.51 3.78 32.29
CA SER A 440 9.05 3.79 32.41
C SER A 440 8.37 2.80 31.45
N PHE A 441 8.89 2.62 30.24
CA PHE A 441 8.40 1.62 29.31
C PHE A 441 8.67 0.18 29.79
N MET A 442 9.88 -0.07 30.31
CA MET A 442 10.26 -1.38 30.85
C MET A 442 9.43 -1.76 32.08
N ASP A 443 9.16 -0.80 32.97
CA ASP A 443 8.30 -1.02 34.14
C ASP A 443 6.88 -1.44 33.72
N ARG A 444 6.30 -0.77 32.70
CA ARG A 444 4.99 -1.15 32.15
C ARG A 444 4.99 -2.58 31.61
N LEU A 445 6.03 -2.98 30.89
CA LEU A 445 6.18 -4.35 30.38
C LEU A 445 6.24 -5.39 31.50
N LEU A 446 6.97 -5.08 32.58
CA LEU A 446 7.09 -5.96 33.75
C LEU A 446 5.78 -6.07 34.55
N ASP A 447 4.95 -5.04 34.53
CA ASP A 447 3.61 -5.03 35.14
C ASP A 447 2.57 -5.87 34.37
N GLY A 448 2.99 -6.61 33.33
CA GLY A 448 2.14 -7.54 32.58
C GLY A 448 1.39 -6.90 31.40
N TRP A 449 1.73 -5.66 31.03
CA TRP A 449 1.17 -4.98 29.86
C TRP A 449 1.84 -5.46 28.57
N ALA A 450 1.73 -6.74 28.28
CA ALA A 450 2.29 -7.36 27.08
C ALA A 450 1.24 -7.46 25.96
N ASP A 451 0.59 -6.36 25.64
CA ASP A 451 -0.35 -6.27 24.51
C ASP A 451 0.32 -5.77 23.22
N ARG A 452 -0.48 -5.75 22.15
CA ARG A 452 -0.05 -5.35 20.80
C ARG A 452 0.35 -3.88 20.74
N ASP A 453 -0.29 -3.00 21.50
CA ASP A 453 0.01 -1.56 21.54
C ASP A 453 1.33 -1.29 22.27
N THR A 454 1.64 -2.06 23.32
CA THR A 454 2.95 -2.00 23.97
C THR A 454 4.07 -2.44 23.02
N ALA A 455 3.87 -3.51 22.25
CA ALA A 455 4.85 -3.94 21.25
C ALA A 455 5.06 -2.87 20.17
N LYS A 456 3.98 -2.29 19.66
CA LYS A 456 3.98 -1.17 18.71
C LYS A 456 4.74 0.04 19.26
N THR A 457 4.48 0.39 20.51
CA THR A 457 5.15 1.51 21.21
C THR A 457 6.64 1.21 21.44
N GLY A 458 7.00 -0.01 21.81
CA GLY A 458 8.39 -0.40 22.02
C GLY A 458 9.23 -0.37 20.74
N MET A 459 8.69 -0.87 19.62
CA MET A 459 9.32 -0.73 18.30
C MET A 459 9.54 0.74 17.94
N LEU A 460 8.54 1.59 18.21
CA LEU A 460 8.61 3.02 17.93
C LEU A 460 9.63 3.73 18.84
N LEU A 461 9.69 3.36 20.11
CA LEU A 461 10.64 3.89 21.10
C LEU A 461 12.08 3.54 20.72
N LYS A 462 12.34 2.28 20.35
CA LYS A 462 13.64 1.84 19.83
C LYS A 462 14.08 2.74 18.68
N GLN A 463 13.22 2.93 17.67
CA GLN A 463 13.57 3.76 16.53
C GLN A 463 13.71 5.25 16.88
N ALA A 464 12.93 5.74 17.85
CA ALA A 464 13.06 7.11 18.34
C ALA A 464 14.43 7.37 19.01
N LEU A 465 14.97 6.37 19.72
CA LEU A 465 16.31 6.47 20.33
C LEU A 465 17.42 6.47 19.27
N GLU A 466 17.28 5.69 18.20
CA GLU A 466 18.18 5.75 17.06
C GLU A 466 18.09 7.10 16.34
N ASP A 467 16.88 7.62 16.13
CA ASP A 467 16.65 8.95 15.55
C ASP A 467 17.26 10.07 16.44
N LEU A 468 17.21 9.92 17.77
CA LEU A 468 17.84 10.84 18.72
C LEU A 468 19.37 10.85 18.60
N ASN A 469 19.98 9.67 18.42
CA ASN A 469 21.41 9.57 18.17
C ASN A 469 21.77 10.19 16.80
N GLY A 470 20.99 9.90 15.76
CA GLY A 470 21.17 10.49 14.43
C GLY A 470 21.03 12.02 14.42
N LEU A 471 20.19 12.60 15.29
CA LEU A 471 20.13 14.04 15.48
C LEU A 471 21.41 14.62 16.09
N ASN A 472 22.08 13.91 17.01
CA ASN A 472 23.35 14.37 17.57
C ASN A 472 24.45 14.37 16.50
N ASP A 473 24.50 13.32 15.68
CA ASP A 473 25.44 13.25 14.54
C ASP A 473 25.17 14.38 13.55
N LEU A 474 23.89 14.59 13.19
CA LEU A 474 23.48 15.69 12.33
C LEU A 474 23.87 17.05 12.92
N GLN A 475 23.67 17.27 14.22
CA GLN A 475 24.06 18.51 14.89
C GLN A 475 25.56 18.76 14.78
N ASN A 476 26.38 17.73 14.94
CA ASN A 476 27.83 17.83 14.83
C ASN A 476 28.26 18.16 13.40
N ASP A 477 27.69 17.50 12.40
CA ASP A 477 27.97 17.78 10.99
C ASP A 477 27.58 19.23 10.64
N VAL A 478 26.40 19.66 11.08
CA VAL A 478 25.87 21.01 10.80
C VAL A 478 26.73 22.08 11.50
N ARG A 479 27.24 21.81 12.71
CA ARG A 479 28.18 22.70 13.41
C ARG A 479 29.52 22.83 12.67
N GLN A 480 30.03 21.75 12.09
CA GLN A 480 31.25 21.80 11.28
C GLN A 480 31.08 22.69 10.05
N LEU A 481 29.90 22.70 9.42
CA LEU A 481 29.59 23.63 8.33
C LEU A 481 29.58 25.10 8.78
N ILE A 482 29.02 25.42 9.95
CA ILE A 482 28.99 26.81 10.45
C ILE A 482 30.39 27.38 10.58
N GLN A 483 31.33 26.59 11.11
CA GLN A 483 32.72 27.00 11.27
C GLN A 483 33.38 27.38 9.93
N GLN A 484 32.86 26.87 8.81
CA GLN A 484 33.38 27.15 7.49
C GLN A 484 32.71 28.36 6.80
N GLN A 485 31.42 28.62 7.03
CA GLN A 485 30.66 29.55 6.17
C GLN A 485 29.78 30.60 6.88
N GLY A 486 29.49 30.46 8.18
CA GLY A 486 28.65 31.44 8.90
C GLY A 486 27.23 31.64 8.34
N ASP A 487 26.67 30.66 7.64
CA ASP A 487 25.38 30.78 6.94
C ASP A 487 24.17 30.71 7.90
N TRP A 488 23.24 31.66 7.77
CA TRP A 488 22.07 31.77 8.64
C TRP A 488 21.11 30.57 8.55
N ARG A 489 21.05 29.88 7.41
CA ARG A 489 20.20 28.69 7.20
C ARG A 489 20.70 27.52 8.04
N VAL A 490 22.02 27.41 8.18
CA VAL A 490 22.67 26.40 9.01
C VAL A 490 22.35 26.64 10.49
N LYS A 491 22.34 27.92 10.92
CA LYS A 491 21.89 28.29 12.26
C LYS A 491 20.42 27.91 12.50
N GLN A 492 19.51 28.20 11.56
CA GLN A 492 18.11 27.82 11.68
C GLN A 492 17.91 26.31 11.84
N VAL A 493 18.68 25.50 11.11
CA VAL A 493 18.67 24.03 11.28
C VAL A 493 19.14 23.64 12.67
N LEU A 494 20.23 24.23 13.19
CA LEU A 494 20.69 23.95 14.56
C LEU A 494 19.66 24.32 15.62
N ASP A 495 19.06 25.52 15.52
CA ASP A 495 18.04 25.99 16.45
C ASP A 495 16.84 25.00 16.45
N THR A 496 16.45 24.51 15.27
CA THR A 496 15.37 23.50 15.15
C THR A 496 15.78 22.14 15.73
N ILE A 497 17.03 21.71 15.55
CA ILE A 497 17.55 20.46 16.15
C ILE A 497 17.50 20.57 17.68
N GLU A 498 17.93 21.70 18.25
CA GLU A 498 17.93 21.93 19.70
C GLU A 498 16.51 21.97 20.26
N GLU A 499 15.57 22.62 19.56
CA GLU A 499 14.14 22.63 19.90
C GLU A 499 13.55 21.21 19.93
N ILE A 500 13.74 20.43 18.85
CA ILE A 500 13.20 19.07 18.75
C ILE A 500 13.83 18.15 19.80
N ARG A 501 15.12 18.28 20.06
CA ARG A 501 15.80 17.49 21.10
C ARG A 501 15.27 17.82 22.49
N GLY A 502 15.05 19.10 22.78
CA GLY A 502 14.43 19.54 24.04
C GLY A 502 12.99 19.06 24.21
N ALA A 503 12.29 18.80 23.10
CA ALA A 503 10.93 18.26 23.05
C ALA A 503 10.88 16.72 22.99
N PHE A 504 11.97 16.00 23.29
CA PHE A 504 11.94 14.54 23.36
C PHE A 504 10.92 14.06 24.41
N PRO A 505 10.02 13.11 24.07
CA PRO A 505 8.96 12.69 24.99
C PRO A 505 9.50 12.17 26.32
N THR A 506 8.82 12.50 27.41
CA THR A 506 9.14 11.99 28.77
C THR A 506 8.41 10.69 29.09
N GLN A 507 7.36 10.37 28.32
CA GLN A 507 6.58 9.14 28.45
C GLN A 507 6.52 8.39 27.12
N ALA A 508 6.53 7.05 27.20
CA ALA A 508 6.49 6.19 26.03
C ALA A 508 5.03 6.06 25.58
N ILE A 509 4.50 7.13 25.02
CA ILE A 509 3.16 7.18 24.43
C ILE A 509 3.33 7.13 22.91
N PHE A 510 2.59 6.24 22.26
CA PHE A 510 2.69 6.00 20.83
C PHE A 510 2.55 7.29 19.99
N SER A 511 1.51 8.09 20.26
CA SER A 511 1.26 9.35 19.55
C SER A 511 2.43 10.31 19.68
N ASP A 512 2.93 10.51 20.89
CA ASP A 512 3.94 11.52 21.20
C ASP A 512 5.29 11.16 20.57
N LEU A 513 5.67 9.87 20.66
CA LEU A 513 6.85 9.34 19.97
C LEU A 513 6.71 9.47 18.46
N GLY A 514 5.54 9.16 17.91
CA GLY A 514 5.27 9.23 16.47
C GLY A 514 5.38 10.66 15.96
N ASP A 515 4.78 11.61 16.67
CA ASP A 515 4.81 13.04 16.37
C ASP A 515 6.23 13.59 16.44
N TRP A 516 6.97 13.23 17.48
CA TRP A 516 8.37 13.63 17.64
C TRP A 516 9.24 13.11 16.49
N ARG A 517 9.17 11.80 16.18
CA ARG A 517 9.94 11.20 15.07
C ARG A 517 9.65 11.86 13.73
N ARG A 518 8.39 12.22 13.45
CA ARG A 518 8.04 12.95 12.21
C ARG A 518 8.75 14.31 12.14
N LYS A 519 8.84 15.04 13.26
CA LYS A 519 9.61 16.29 13.32
C LYS A 519 11.10 16.05 13.06
N VAL A 520 11.67 14.97 13.63
CA VAL A 520 13.07 14.57 13.39
C VAL A 520 13.33 14.31 11.91
N LYS A 521 12.52 13.48 11.26
CA LYS A 521 12.66 13.18 9.82
C LYS A 521 12.53 14.43 8.96
N LEU A 522 11.62 15.35 9.31
CA LEU A 522 11.49 16.64 8.63
C LEU A 522 12.78 17.49 8.75
N VAL A 523 13.40 17.51 9.93
CA VAL A 523 14.68 18.21 10.13
C VAL A 523 15.82 17.55 9.38
N HIS A 524 15.91 16.21 9.31
CA HIS A 524 16.87 15.54 8.44
C HIS A 524 16.66 15.93 6.97
N LYS A 525 15.41 15.98 6.48
CA LYS A 525 15.09 16.42 5.11
C LYS A 525 15.56 17.85 4.87
N ARG A 526 15.26 18.78 5.79
CA ARG A 526 15.71 20.19 5.73
C ARG A 526 17.23 20.32 5.77
N ALA A 527 17.90 19.59 6.65
CA ALA A 527 19.35 19.63 6.76
C ALA A 527 20.00 19.14 5.47
N ARG A 528 19.58 17.99 4.91
CA ARG A 528 20.07 17.49 3.61
C ARG A 528 19.89 18.50 2.47
N LEU A 529 18.77 19.22 2.47
CA LEU A 529 18.52 20.28 1.50
C LEU A 529 19.50 21.44 1.67
N VAL A 530 19.72 21.90 2.90
CA VAL A 530 20.74 22.92 3.20
C VAL A 530 22.14 22.45 2.78
N TYR A 531 22.52 21.19 3.07
CA TYR A 531 23.78 20.59 2.59
C TYR A 531 23.91 20.66 1.07
N SER A 532 22.88 20.22 0.34
CA SER A 532 22.87 20.19 -1.12
C SER A 532 23.03 21.61 -1.69
N ILE A 533 22.36 22.59 -1.10
CA ILE A 533 22.48 24.01 -1.51
C ILE A 533 23.90 24.53 -1.25
N LEU A 534 24.49 24.25 -0.09
CA LEU A 534 25.85 24.69 0.25
C LEU A 534 26.91 24.02 -0.64
N GLU A 535 26.74 22.73 -0.95
CA GLU A 535 27.62 21.99 -1.85
C GLU A 535 27.54 22.55 -3.28
N MET A 536 26.34 22.86 -3.77
CA MET A 536 26.15 23.54 -5.05
C MET A 536 26.81 24.92 -5.06
N GLN A 537 26.64 25.71 -3.99
CA GLN A 537 27.28 27.03 -3.86
C GLN A 537 28.81 26.92 -3.88
N LEU A 538 29.39 25.96 -3.15
CA LEU A 538 30.83 25.69 -3.14
C LEU A 538 31.34 25.25 -4.50
N THR A 539 30.66 24.30 -5.14
CA THR A 539 30.99 23.82 -6.49
C THR A 539 30.96 24.96 -7.50
N PHE A 540 29.94 25.82 -7.40
CA PHE A 540 29.83 27.00 -8.23
C PHE A 540 30.97 28.00 -7.98
N ILE A 541 31.33 28.28 -6.72
CA ILE A 541 32.48 29.14 -6.38
C ILE A 541 33.78 28.57 -6.96
N HIS A 542 34.01 27.26 -6.84
CA HIS A 542 35.18 26.60 -7.42
C HIS A 542 35.21 26.71 -8.95
N TYR A 543 34.07 26.50 -9.60
CA TYR A 543 33.93 26.67 -11.04
C TYR A 543 34.26 28.11 -11.47
N MET A 544 33.70 29.11 -10.79
CA MET A 544 33.96 30.52 -11.07
C MET A 544 35.44 30.87 -10.90
N LYS A 545 36.08 30.40 -9.82
CA LYS A 545 37.53 30.55 -9.58
C LYS A 545 38.35 29.90 -10.69
N ALA A 546 38.03 28.68 -11.08
CA ALA A 546 38.74 27.94 -12.13
C ALA A 546 38.64 28.63 -13.50
N LYS A 547 37.51 29.24 -13.80
CA LYS A 547 37.28 29.99 -15.05
C LYS A 547 37.77 31.44 -14.99
N LYS A 548 38.33 31.89 -13.86
CA LYS A 548 38.75 33.28 -13.63
C LYS A 548 37.62 34.29 -13.90
N TYR A 549 36.37 33.88 -13.71
CA TYR A 549 35.25 34.80 -13.84
C TYR A 549 35.32 35.80 -12.68
N ASN A 550 35.34 37.08 -13.04
CA ASN A 550 35.23 38.14 -12.04
C ASN A 550 33.81 38.10 -11.47
N MET A 551 33.65 38.38 -10.18
CA MET A 551 32.38 38.24 -9.44
C MET A 551 31.23 39.07 -10.05
N PHE A 552 31.55 40.03 -10.91
CA PHE A 552 30.64 40.93 -11.62
C PHE A 552 30.19 40.44 -13.00
N ASN A 553 30.77 39.37 -13.54
CA ASN A 553 30.38 38.74 -14.81
C ASN A 553 29.72 37.39 -14.53
N TRP A 554 28.53 37.41 -13.91
CA TRP A 554 27.79 36.19 -13.59
C TRP A 554 27.22 35.53 -14.86
N PRO A 555 27.52 34.24 -15.11
CA PRO A 555 27.01 33.52 -16.28
C PRO A 555 25.52 33.15 -16.16
N ARG A 556 24.87 32.94 -17.32
CA ARG A 556 23.51 32.39 -17.45
C ARG A 556 23.30 31.07 -16.69
N GLU A 557 24.36 30.31 -16.42
CA GLU A 557 24.31 29.04 -15.67
C GLU A 557 23.74 29.19 -14.24
N VAL A 558 23.87 30.34 -13.58
CA VAL A 558 23.30 30.54 -12.21
C VAL A 558 21.78 30.53 -12.25
N GLY A 559 21.18 31.11 -13.29
CA GLY A 559 19.73 31.05 -13.49
C GLY A 559 19.25 29.62 -13.67
N ARG A 560 20.05 28.79 -14.33
CA ARG A 560 19.77 27.36 -14.47
C ARG A 560 19.79 26.61 -13.14
N ILE A 561 20.73 26.93 -12.25
CA ILE A 561 20.80 26.37 -10.89
C ILE A 561 19.59 26.82 -10.05
N ALA A 562 19.19 28.10 -10.15
CA ALA A 562 18.00 28.61 -9.48
C ALA A 562 16.70 27.95 -10.01
N THR A 563 16.62 27.68 -11.32
CA THR A 563 15.51 26.92 -11.91
C THR A 563 15.48 25.48 -11.41
N VAL A 564 16.63 24.78 -11.38
CA VAL A 564 16.73 23.42 -10.82
C VAL A 564 16.29 23.40 -9.36
N LEU A 565 16.72 24.38 -8.54
CA LEU A 565 16.29 24.51 -7.15
C LEU A 565 14.77 24.75 -6.99
N SER A 566 14.16 25.52 -7.90
CA SER A 566 12.71 25.75 -7.90
C SER A 566 11.93 24.53 -8.37
N ASP A 567 12.46 23.78 -9.34
CA ASP A 567 11.81 22.64 -9.96
C ASP A 567 11.93 21.36 -9.11
N GLU A 568 13.06 21.16 -8.41
CA GLU A 568 13.27 20.04 -7.50
C GLU A 568 12.59 20.23 -6.13
N PHE A 569 12.35 21.49 -5.72
CA PHE A 569 11.79 21.80 -4.40
C PHE A 569 10.57 22.75 -4.47
N PRO A 570 9.53 22.44 -5.26
CA PRO A 570 8.40 23.34 -5.48
C PRO A 570 7.55 23.60 -4.22
N GLN A 571 7.70 22.78 -3.17
CA GLN A 571 6.92 22.85 -1.94
C GLN A 571 7.56 23.76 -0.87
N ASP A 572 8.84 24.11 -1.01
CA ASP A 572 9.47 25.05 -0.08
C ASP A 572 9.30 26.47 -0.62
N GLU A 573 8.22 27.11 -0.19
CA GLU A 573 7.84 28.45 -0.62
C GLU A 573 8.97 29.47 -0.42
N SER A 574 9.87 29.25 0.56
CA SER A 574 11.01 30.14 0.81
C SER A 574 12.10 29.99 -0.25
N ILE A 575 12.39 28.76 -0.69
CA ILE A 575 13.37 28.47 -1.75
C ILE A 575 12.82 28.90 -3.10
N VAL A 576 11.55 28.58 -3.38
CA VAL A 576 10.86 29.00 -4.60
C VAL A 576 10.79 30.53 -4.66
N LYS A 577 10.40 31.22 -3.57
CA LYS A 577 10.42 32.69 -3.53
C LYS A 577 11.82 33.26 -3.66
N ALA A 578 12.84 32.66 -3.05
CA ALA A 578 14.22 33.14 -3.19
C ALA A 578 14.74 32.96 -4.62
N ALA A 579 14.48 31.81 -5.24
CA ALA A 579 14.82 31.55 -6.65
C ALA A 579 14.06 32.49 -7.59
N GLN A 580 12.76 32.69 -7.37
CA GLN A 580 11.92 33.60 -8.15
C GLN A 580 12.30 35.07 -7.97
N GLN A 581 12.55 35.52 -6.73
CA GLN A 581 13.05 36.87 -6.47
C GLN A 581 14.40 37.10 -7.12
N TRP A 582 15.29 36.10 -7.08
CA TRP A 582 16.58 36.18 -7.75
C TRP A 582 16.42 36.27 -9.27
N MET A 583 15.58 35.44 -9.88
CA MET A 583 15.27 35.49 -11.32
C MET A 583 14.64 36.83 -11.73
N ALA A 584 13.80 37.43 -10.87
CA ALA A 584 13.18 38.73 -11.09
C ALA A 584 14.16 39.91 -10.96
N GLN A 585 15.13 39.82 -10.04
CA GLN A 585 16.15 40.85 -9.84
C GLN A 585 17.28 40.78 -10.88
N ASN A 586 17.46 39.63 -11.52
CA ASN A 586 18.49 39.38 -12.52
C ASN A 586 17.86 38.89 -13.82
N PRO A 587 17.00 39.70 -14.47
CA PRO A 587 16.34 39.28 -15.70
C PRO A 587 17.41 38.92 -16.73
N VAL A 588 17.34 37.70 -17.26
CA VAL A 588 18.25 37.24 -18.30
C VAL A 588 18.16 38.22 -19.46
N GLN A 589 19.17 39.09 -19.61
CA GLN A 589 19.25 39.93 -20.79
C GLN A 589 19.42 39.00 -21.99
N SER A 590 18.40 38.93 -22.83
CA SER A 590 18.48 38.36 -24.16
C SER A 590 19.33 39.29 -25.02
N GLY A 591 20.64 39.31 -24.79
CA GLY A 591 21.59 39.87 -25.74
C GLY A 591 21.59 39.02 -27.02
N PRO A 592 21.83 39.64 -28.19
CA PRO A 592 21.85 38.96 -29.47
C PRO A 592 22.86 37.81 -29.44
N VAL A 593 22.48 36.71 -30.09
CA VAL A 593 23.34 35.56 -30.33
C VAL A 593 24.32 35.97 -31.42
N ASP A 594 25.44 36.61 -31.03
CA ASP A 594 26.48 36.95 -31.99
C ASP A 594 27.41 35.75 -32.24
N GLU A 595 27.27 35.27 -33.48
CA GLU A 595 28.28 34.81 -34.42
C GLU A 595 29.31 33.75 -34.01
N GLU A 596 29.15 32.59 -34.66
CA GLU A 596 30.16 31.65 -35.12
C GLU A 596 31.62 32.02 -34.83
N VAL A 597 32.21 31.34 -33.86
CA VAL A 597 33.65 31.12 -33.80
C VAL A 597 34.04 30.27 -35.01
N LYS A 598 34.47 30.91 -36.10
CA LYS A 598 35.15 30.24 -37.21
C LYS A 598 36.45 29.63 -36.70
N MET A 599 36.48 28.31 -36.57
CA MET A 599 37.73 27.55 -36.46
C MET A 599 38.49 27.69 -37.78
N ASN A 600 39.72 28.20 -37.70
CA ASN A 600 40.68 28.10 -38.79
C ASN A 600 41.15 26.64 -38.89
N GLU A 601 40.68 25.92 -39.90
CA GLU A 601 41.31 24.69 -40.38
C GLU A 601 42.52 25.06 -41.27
N GLU A 602 43.73 24.70 -40.83
CA GLU A 602 44.87 24.59 -41.74
C GLU A 602 44.79 23.26 -42.50
N PRO A 603 45.06 23.22 -43.82
CA PRO A 603 45.02 21.99 -44.60
C PRO A 603 46.26 21.12 -44.34
N PRO A 604 46.14 19.78 -44.44
CA PRO A 604 47.25 18.88 -44.20
C PRO A 604 48.27 18.94 -45.35
N ARG A 605 49.56 18.94 -45.01
CA ARG A 605 50.66 18.75 -45.97
C ARG A 605 50.82 17.28 -46.28
N ASP A 606 50.74 16.95 -47.57
CA ASP A 606 51.17 15.70 -48.16
C ASP A 606 52.67 15.45 -47.91
N ILE A 607 53.01 14.26 -47.39
CA ILE A 607 54.36 13.71 -47.43
C ILE A 607 54.27 12.34 -48.09
N GLN A 608 54.88 12.24 -49.26
CA GLN A 608 55.11 10.99 -50.00
C GLN A 608 56.34 10.25 -49.44
N PRO A 609 56.42 8.92 -49.67
CA PRO A 609 57.33 8.01 -49.01
C PRO A 609 58.62 7.81 -49.82
N GLU A 610 59.76 7.69 -49.15
CA GLU A 610 60.97 6.97 -49.58
C GLU A 610 62.09 7.32 -48.59
N ASP A 611 62.40 6.43 -47.65
CA ASP A 611 63.70 5.75 -47.64
C ASP A 611 63.87 4.77 -46.47
N PHE A 612 64.57 3.70 -46.82
CA PHE A 612 64.71 2.41 -46.14
C PHE A 612 65.72 2.38 -44.98
N GLY A 613 65.50 1.39 -44.10
CA GLY A 613 66.55 0.61 -43.42
C GLY A 613 66.78 0.99 -41.95
N GLY A 614 66.82 0.09 -40.97
CA GLY A 614 66.92 -1.36 -40.95
C GLY A 614 67.75 -1.77 -39.72
N ALA A 615 67.33 -2.85 -39.05
CA ALA A 615 67.98 -3.56 -37.93
C ALA A 615 67.92 -2.89 -36.53
N GLY A 616 67.55 -3.58 -35.44
CA GLY A 616 67.18 -4.98 -35.27
C GLY A 616 66.98 -5.35 -33.79
N GLY A 617 66.30 -6.48 -33.55
CA GLY A 617 66.29 -7.32 -32.33
C GLY A 617 65.69 -6.74 -31.04
N LEU A 618 65.09 -7.50 -30.11
CA LEU A 618 64.46 -8.83 -29.99
C LEU A 618 64.25 -8.99 -28.48
N GLY A 619 63.11 -9.57 -28.07
CA GLY A 619 62.90 -10.15 -26.73
C GLY A 619 61.99 -9.32 -25.82
N GLY A 620 60.81 -9.76 -25.38
CA GLY A 620 60.16 -11.07 -25.47
C GLY A 620 59.71 -11.55 -24.07
N PHE A 621 58.38 -11.72 -23.93
CA PHE A 621 57.63 -12.52 -22.93
C PHE A 621 57.62 -12.01 -21.48
N GLY A 622 56.47 -11.81 -20.82
CA GLY A 622 55.39 -12.78 -20.52
C GLY A 622 55.62 -13.29 -19.09
N GLY A 623 54.70 -13.49 -18.16
CA GLY A 623 53.24 -13.42 -18.04
C GLY A 623 52.87 -14.09 -16.70
N LEU A 624 51.85 -13.58 -16.01
CA LEU A 624 50.78 -14.28 -15.26
C LEU A 624 51.06 -15.33 -14.13
N VAL A 625 50.32 -15.12 -13.01
CA VAL A 625 49.83 -16.02 -11.92
C VAL A 625 50.90 -16.74 -11.06
N ASN A 626 50.83 -16.88 -9.73
CA ASN A 626 49.76 -17.43 -8.88
C ASN A 626 50.04 -17.30 -7.35
N ALA A 627 49.09 -17.79 -6.55
CA ALA A 627 48.80 -17.65 -5.11
C ALA A 627 49.74 -18.26 -4.04
N GLY A 628 49.41 -17.93 -2.77
CA GLY A 628 49.75 -18.64 -1.52
C GLY A 628 51.00 -18.10 -0.83
N GLY A 629 51.14 -17.93 0.49
CA GLY A 629 50.37 -18.34 1.67
C GLY A 629 51.35 -18.38 2.88
N PHE A 630 50.82 -18.19 4.09
CA PHE A 630 51.42 -18.49 5.42
C PHE A 630 52.61 -17.68 5.96
N GLY A 631 52.46 -17.26 7.22
CA GLY A 631 53.51 -16.77 8.11
C GLY A 631 52.96 -16.31 9.46
N ASP A 632 52.82 -17.24 10.40
CA ASP A 632 52.49 -17.05 11.82
C ASP A 632 53.79 -16.89 12.66
N LEU A 633 53.66 -16.55 13.96
CA LEU A 633 54.63 -16.26 15.04
C LEU A 633 54.77 -14.75 15.35
N GLY A 634 54.60 -14.23 16.57
CA GLY A 634 54.30 -14.82 17.87
C GLY A 634 54.60 -13.81 19.00
N GLN A 635 53.96 -14.04 20.15
CA GLN A 635 54.35 -13.69 21.54
C GLN A 635 54.10 -12.26 22.10
N ASN A 636 53.17 -12.25 23.07
CA ASN A 636 53.26 -11.75 24.46
C ASN A 636 54.09 -10.50 24.76
N LEU A 637 53.49 -9.55 25.50
CA LEU A 637 53.92 -9.13 26.84
C LEU A 637 52.83 -8.28 27.53
N ASN A 638 52.50 -8.65 28.76
CA ASN A 638 51.79 -7.87 29.76
C ASN A 638 52.84 -7.35 30.77
N PRO A 639 52.73 -6.14 31.34
CA PRO A 639 52.64 -6.10 32.81
C PRO A 639 51.84 -4.93 33.44
N THR A 640 51.06 -5.29 34.46
CA THR A 640 51.11 -4.77 35.86
C THR A 640 50.65 -3.34 36.22
N VAL A 641 49.49 -3.29 36.92
CA VAL A 641 49.17 -2.71 38.26
C VAL A 641 49.90 -1.43 38.73
N LEU A 642 49.14 -0.42 39.21
CA LEU A 642 49.41 0.35 40.46
C LEU A 642 48.19 1.18 40.95
N ASN A 643 47.76 0.87 42.19
CA ASN A 643 47.23 1.70 43.29
C ASN A 643 46.12 2.76 43.14
N GLY A 644 45.12 2.67 44.05
CA GLY A 644 44.03 3.63 44.30
C GLY A 644 44.43 4.89 45.09
N PRO A 645 43.44 5.70 45.54
CA PRO A 645 42.85 5.51 46.87
C PRO A 645 41.33 5.78 46.99
N GLN A 646 40.70 5.19 48.03
CA GLN A 646 39.38 5.53 48.61
C GLN A 646 39.52 6.55 49.78
N PRO A 647 38.47 6.92 50.55
CA PRO A 647 37.17 7.50 50.19
C PRO A 647 36.87 8.79 51.00
N GLY A 648 35.95 9.64 50.51
CA GLY A 648 35.49 10.86 51.19
C GLY A 648 34.09 10.72 51.79
N HIS A 649 33.95 11.16 53.04
CA HIS A 649 32.76 11.21 53.88
C HIS A 649 31.55 11.95 53.28
N TYR A 650 30.35 11.42 53.53
CA TYR A 650 29.09 12.19 53.54
C TYR A 650 28.40 12.04 54.90
N PRO A 651 27.86 13.12 55.50
CA PRO A 651 27.13 13.04 56.75
C PRO A 651 25.63 12.74 56.55
N HIS A 652 25.10 11.98 57.51
CA HIS A 652 23.69 11.90 57.87
C HIS A 652 23.11 13.29 58.17
N VAL A 653 21.93 13.61 57.62
CA VAL A 653 20.94 14.50 58.24
C VAL A 653 19.53 13.96 57.98
N ASP A 654 18.69 14.30 58.94
CA ASP A 654 17.48 13.69 59.49
C ASP A 654 16.20 13.72 58.65
N LEU A 655 15.28 12.88 59.10
CA LEU A 655 13.86 12.77 58.73
C LEU A 655 13.06 13.99 59.21
N GLY A 656 12.08 14.42 58.41
CA GLY A 656 10.92 15.13 58.93
C GLY A 656 10.31 16.16 57.98
N GLY A 657 9.01 16.04 57.73
CA GLY A 657 8.18 17.18 57.33
C GLY A 657 7.35 16.98 56.07
N THR A 658 6.25 16.22 56.19
CA THR A 658 5.07 16.41 55.35
C THR A 658 4.54 17.84 55.53
N GLN A 659 4.66 18.67 54.50
CA GLN A 659 3.83 19.88 54.34
C GLN A 659 3.18 19.86 52.96
N ARG A 660 1.85 19.67 52.99
CA ARG A 660 0.95 20.03 51.91
C ARG A 660 1.04 21.54 51.71
N MET A 661 1.47 21.98 50.53
CA MET A 661 1.08 23.29 50.00
C MET A 661 0.26 23.05 48.75
N GLY A 662 -1.02 23.45 48.82
CA GLY A 662 -1.85 23.67 47.65
C GLY A 662 -1.38 24.93 46.95
N ILE A 663 -1.32 24.88 45.62
CA ILE A 663 -1.24 26.05 44.78
C ILE A 663 -2.34 25.91 43.73
N ASN A 664 -3.23 26.89 43.77
CA ASN A 664 -4.22 27.23 42.77
C ASN A 664 -3.54 27.94 41.59
N GLU A 665 -4.20 27.83 40.44
CA GLU A 665 -4.32 28.83 39.36
C GLU A 665 -3.14 29.07 38.39
N GLU A 666 -3.47 28.78 37.13
CA GLU A 666 -3.27 29.62 35.93
C GLU A 666 -1.85 30.02 35.50
N LEU A 667 -1.29 29.24 34.56
CA LEU A 667 -0.99 29.67 33.18
C LEU A 667 -0.64 28.47 32.29
#